data_AF-A0A3R9K8K0-F1
#
_entry.id   AF-A0A3R9K8K0-F1
#
_cell.length_a   1.000
_cell.length_b   1.000
_cell.length_c   1.000
_cell.angle_alpha   90.00
_cell.angle_beta   90.00
_cell.angle_gamma   90.00
#
_symmetry.space_group_name_H-M   'P 1'
#
loop_
_entity.id
_entity.type
_entity.pdbx_description
1 polymer ?
#
loop_
_entity_poly.entity_id
_entity_poly.type
_entity_poly.pdbx_seq_one_letter_code
_entity_poly.pdbx_strand_id
1 'polypeptide(L)'
;MDEQKYNLDQSLAELNNLVDLLAGQTDEASCKAIVEKAESIYEKYASSVEITLVYAKVLVNLSAKQPTVEDCEATAEKVHVLYELFSDSADIAFLYAIILINLSTKQSVMEDLETTIEKVYILHKHFPDSANIAEMYARILYDLSLKQPAMEDIGATVEKVCILHKRFPDSANIAERYAVILYNLSLKQPSVEDIEATVEKLKTIHEHFPELENIAFGYATLLFNLSIKQPVEAALAPTAEKLHILHERFPDSSGIALPYAKVLFNLSIRQTEVAERENIAKELRILHERFLDSPDIAEAYAKILFNLSIEQTELKELAVTVEKLQALQEHFPDSADIAEAFAMILVNLSIEQTELKELAVTVEKLQALQEHFPDSADIAEAFARILVNLSIKQTELKELAVTVEKLQALQEHFPDSADIAEPFARILFNLSTKQTEVAERKNTTKKLLALQERFPDSPDIGLQYAKILYNLLIEQTGVAERQIAEKKMHILHECFPDSPDITEMYAMILLNLSTEQTEVAELEATAEKLKIMLKNFKNPKETALAYAGILASLYDHQTKVGERLQTTETIKKLYEQFSKVMLQSFDDLFFHNDNICDSKEYKLFNFILKEGLLKNTKYAILQTWAEHYKEDSDELKNLLSIYQYVQKIKYQLGLKDEDKKKNIKFGHYTKGSVLQILLDQDQREESSFSIVGKTRLNNANYMNDPEEGIIIEKILGLDRRDALEPSSWFLMSFTIKTDDLAMWSQYGDDAKGVCLVLREDDFSRFSSFNDVSWRREKVSLEFSDKMYLMKSELNIGFKKSAFRSESENSVDTVNDEGTEPNSEEKDSVSKGNVDYLYRIAYVNDSGGKFSIEKTELFNEYEIKKLEEFLEALKEKIDKNLNKGDDFYQKAISDCIEEIRYLFKSVDYKYEDELRILRYANLDPSNKEIKIDKTSGIGKLYVERENSIQIDEVIFGPKFPNPEYVTPLLKLLDKEINYKKSTIKFR
;
A
#
# COMPACT_ATOMS: atom_id res chain seq x y z
N MET A 1 -77.23 -64.29 -4.84
CA MET A 1 -75.99 -63.56 -4.53
C MET A 1 -74.88 -64.48 -5.00
N ASP A 2 -74.11 -64.04 -5.99
CA ASP A 2 -73.20 -64.90 -6.75
C ASP A 2 -72.00 -65.28 -5.87
N GLU A 3 -71.87 -66.55 -5.50
CA GLU A 3 -70.83 -67.06 -4.59
C GLU A 3 -69.42 -66.79 -5.16
N GLN A 4 -69.29 -66.77 -6.49
CA GLN A 4 -68.07 -66.39 -7.19
C GLN A 4 -67.70 -64.91 -7.01
N LYS A 5 -68.69 -64.01 -7.00
CA LYS A 5 -68.46 -62.57 -6.78
C LYS A 5 -68.06 -62.28 -5.34
N TYR A 6 -68.71 -62.95 -4.38
CA TYR A 6 -68.35 -62.84 -2.96
C TYR A 6 -66.91 -63.33 -2.67
N ASN A 7 -66.51 -64.45 -3.27
CA ASN A 7 -65.15 -64.99 -3.11
C ASN A 7 -64.07 -64.10 -3.77
N LEU A 8 -64.40 -63.46 -4.89
CA LEU A 8 -63.53 -62.47 -5.55
C LEU A 8 -63.33 -61.23 -4.68
N ASP A 9 -64.42 -60.65 -4.15
CA ASP A 9 -64.38 -59.47 -3.28
C ASP A 9 -63.58 -59.75 -1.99
N GLN A 10 -63.74 -60.95 -1.39
CA GLN A 10 -62.96 -61.36 -0.22
C GLN A 10 -61.46 -61.55 -0.53
N SER A 11 -61.15 -62.15 -1.69
CA SER A 11 -59.76 -62.34 -2.14
C SER A 11 -59.07 -61.00 -2.44
N LEU A 12 -59.79 -60.05 -3.01
CA LEU A 12 -59.31 -58.69 -3.26
C LEU A 12 -59.04 -57.94 -1.94
N ALA A 13 -59.92 -58.06 -0.95
CA ALA A 13 -59.71 -57.46 0.38
C ALA A 13 -58.49 -58.07 1.08
N GLU A 14 -58.30 -59.38 0.99
CA GLU A 14 -57.11 -60.06 1.54
C GLU A 14 -55.83 -59.60 0.83
N LEU A 15 -55.84 -59.50 -0.50
CA LEU A 15 -54.68 -59.07 -1.28
C LEU A 15 -54.29 -57.61 -0.98
N ASN A 16 -55.26 -56.71 -0.80
CA ASN A 16 -54.98 -55.33 -0.36
C ASN A 16 -54.34 -55.27 1.03
N ASN A 17 -54.78 -56.12 1.97
CA ASN A 17 -54.13 -56.23 3.28
C ASN A 17 -52.67 -56.70 3.14
N LEU A 18 -52.37 -57.62 2.22
CA LEU A 18 -51.00 -58.03 1.94
C LEU A 18 -50.14 -56.91 1.34
N VAL A 19 -50.70 -55.98 0.56
CA VAL A 19 -49.98 -54.79 0.08
C VAL A 19 -49.52 -53.93 1.26
N ASP A 20 -50.43 -53.62 2.19
CA ASP A 20 -50.14 -52.79 3.36
C ASP A 20 -49.14 -53.48 4.31
N LEU A 21 -49.33 -54.78 4.53
CA LEU A 21 -48.46 -55.58 5.39
C LEU A 21 -47.05 -55.72 4.78
N LEU A 22 -46.96 -55.88 3.46
CA LEU A 22 -45.67 -55.87 2.77
C LEU A 22 -45.01 -54.51 2.84
N ALA A 23 -45.74 -53.39 2.73
CA ALA A 23 -45.18 -52.04 2.77
C ALA A 23 -44.42 -51.78 4.09
N GLY A 24 -44.93 -52.25 5.23
CA GLY A 24 -44.31 -52.10 6.55
C GLY A 24 -43.24 -53.15 6.92
N GLN A 25 -43.05 -54.21 6.12
CA GLN A 25 -42.17 -55.32 6.47
C GLN A 25 -40.72 -55.10 5.98
N THR A 26 -39.71 -55.35 6.80
CA THR A 26 -38.29 -55.21 6.40
C THR A 26 -37.54 -56.54 6.34
N ASP A 27 -38.08 -57.60 6.93
CA ASP A 27 -37.50 -58.94 6.90
C ASP A 27 -37.75 -59.62 5.55
N GLU A 28 -36.67 -60.03 4.88
CA GLU A 28 -36.69 -60.63 3.53
C GLU A 28 -37.51 -61.92 3.47
N ALA A 29 -37.37 -62.80 4.48
CA ALA A 29 -38.10 -64.06 4.55
C ALA A 29 -39.61 -63.81 4.72
N SER A 30 -39.98 -62.82 5.54
CA SER A 30 -41.36 -62.38 5.72
C SER A 30 -41.92 -61.73 4.45
N CYS A 31 -41.15 -60.88 3.77
CA CYS A 31 -41.53 -60.32 2.46
C CYS A 31 -41.83 -61.42 1.45
N LYS A 32 -40.97 -62.44 1.37
CA LYS A 32 -41.15 -63.59 0.48
C LYS A 32 -42.41 -64.39 0.82
N ALA A 33 -42.66 -64.67 2.10
CA ALA A 33 -43.86 -65.39 2.54
C ALA A 33 -45.16 -64.63 2.21
N ILE A 34 -45.14 -63.30 2.33
CA ILE A 34 -46.28 -62.43 1.96
C ILE A 34 -46.52 -62.48 0.44
N VAL A 35 -45.46 -62.43 -0.37
CA VAL A 35 -45.53 -62.49 -1.82
C VAL A 35 -46.01 -63.87 -2.29
N GLU A 36 -45.53 -64.97 -1.70
CA GLU A 36 -46.00 -66.34 -1.99
C GLU A 36 -47.50 -66.48 -1.69
N LYS A 37 -47.95 -65.89 -0.58
CA LYS A 37 -49.39 -65.86 -0.24
C LYS A 37 -50.19 -65.04 -1.27
N ALA A 38 -49.69 -63.88 -1.67
CA ALA A 38 -50.32 -63.04 -2.69
C ALA A 38 -50.38 -63.75 -4.06
N GLU A 39 -49.33 -64.46 -4.45
CA GLU A 39 -49.24 -65.25 -5.68
C GLU A 39 -50.29 -66.38 -5.68
N SER A 40 -50.47 -67.07 -4.55
CA SER A 40 -51.49 -68.13 -4.41
C SER A 40 -52.94 -67.62 -4.54
N ILE A 41 -53.18 -66.35 -4.22
CA ILE A 41 -54.47 -65.68 -4.39
C ILE A 41 -54.64 -65.26 -5.85
N TYR A 42 -53.59 -64.70 -6.46
CA TYR A 42 -53.56 -64.32 -7.87
C TYR A 42 -53.83 -65.52 -8.80
N GLU A 43 -53.15 -66.66 -8.60
CA GLU A 43 -53.29 -67.84 -9.46
C GLU A 43 -54.74 -68.36 -9.55
N LYS A 44 -55.53 -68.21 -8.48
CA LYS A 44 -56.95 -68.63 -8.45
C LYS A 44 -57.85 -67.75 -9.31
N TYR A 45 -57.44 -66.51 -9.57
CA TYR A 45 -58.23 -65.49 -10.26
C TYR A 45 -57.40 -64.72 -11.30
N ALA A 46 -56.46 -65.40 -11.97
CA ALA A 46 -55.50 -64.76 -12.88
C ALA A 46 -56.13 -64.02 -14.07
N SER A 47 -57.40 -64.31 -14.40
CA SER A 47 -58.16 -63.60 -15.44
C SER A 47 -58.84 -62.30 -14.94
N SER A 48 -58.82 -62.00 -13.64
CA SER A 48 -59.34 -60.74 -13.09
C SER A 48 -58.27 -59.66 -13.16
N VAL A 49 -58.60 -58.55 -13.83
CA VAL A 49 -57.74 -57.37 -13.90
C VAL A 49 -57.57 -56.74 -12.52
N GLU A 50 -58.61 -56.76 -11.66
CA GLU A 50 -58.51 -56.18 -10.31
C GLU A 50 -57.55 -56.96 -9.41
N ILE A 51 -57.63 -58.29 -9.43
CA ILE A 51 -56.70 -59.14 -8.67
C ILE A 51 -55.27 -58.99 -9.21
N THR A 52 -55.12 -58.98 -10.53
CA THR A 52 -53.81 -58.82 -11.19
C THR A 52 -53.16 -57.48 -10.83
N LEU A 53 -53.94 -56.40 -10.84
CA LEU A 53 -53.46 -55.07 -10.48
C LEU A 53 -52.99 -54.99 -9.03
N VAL A 54 -53.73 -55.57 -8.08
CA VAL A 54 -53.32 -55.58 -6.67
C VAL A 54 -52.12 -56.50 -6.45
N TYR A 55 -52.03 -57.63 -7.16
CA TYR A 55 -50.83 -58.48 -7.12
C TYR A 55 -49.59 -57.77 -7.68
N ALA A 56 -49.73 -57.02 -8.78
CA ALA A 56 -48.65 -56.18 -9.30
C ALA A 56 -48.18 -55.12 -8.29
N LYS A 57 -49.09 -54.54 -7.48
CA LYS A 57 -48.71 -53.64 -6.37
C LYS A 57 -47.87 -54.33 -5.30
N VAL A 58 -48.19 -55.60 -4.96
CA VAL A 58 -47.36 -56.41 -4.06
C VAL A 58 -45.96 -56.58 -4.64
N LEU A 59 -45.84 -56.87 -5.94
CA LEU A 59 -44.56 -57.02 -6.62
C LEU A 59 -43.77 -55.70 -6.70
N VAL A 60 -44.43 -54.55 -6.88
CA VAL A 60 -43.80 -53.23 -6.78
C VAL A 60 -43.15 -53.03 -5.41
N ASN A 61 -43.89 -53.30 -4.32
CA ASN A 61 -43.37 -53.18 -2.96
C ASN A 61 -42.21 -54.13 -2.69
N LEU A 62 -42.23 -55.34 -3.27
CA LEU A 62 -41.11 -56.27 -3.20
C LEU A 62 -39.87 -55.73 -3.93
N SER A 63 -40.02 -55.24 -5.16
CA SER A 63 -38.91 -54.73 -5.99
C SER A 63 -38.16 -53.55 -5.34
N ALA A 64 -38.86 -52.74 -4.54
CA ALA A 64 -38.26 -51.65 -3.78
C ALA A 64 -37.37 -52.15 -2.62
N LYS A 65 -37.60 -53.38 -2.13
CA LYS A 65 -36.92 -53.98 -0.97
C LYS A 65 -35.85 -54.99 -1.34
N GLN A 66 -35.91 -55.54 -2.55
CA GLN A 66 -34.91 -56.49 -3.03
C GLN A 66 -33.54 -55.79 -3.13
N PRO A 67 -32.47 -56.38 -2.58
CA PRO A 67 -31.15 -55.74 -2.59
C PRO A 67 -30.35 -56.00 -3.87
N THR A 68 -30.65 -57.08 -4.60
CA THR A 68 -29.88 -57.49 -5.79
C THR A 68 -30.56 -57.05 -7.08
N VAL A 69 -29.76 -56.90 -8.15
CA VAL A 69 -30.27 -56.61 -9.50
C VAL A 69 -31.06 -57.83 -10.00
N GLU A 70 -30.51 -59.03 -9.81
CA GLU A 70 -31.07 -60.30 -10.28
C GLU A 70 -32.46 -60.58 -9.70
N ASP A 71 -32.66 -60.34 -8.40
CA ASP A 71 -33.96 -60.53 -7.75
C ASP A 71 -34.98 -59.50 -8.25
N CYS A 72 -34.54 -58.27 -8.51
CA CYS A 72 -35.39 -57.19 -9.02
C CYS A 72 -35.77 -57.44 -10.49
N GLU A 73 -34.85 -57.96 -11.31
CA GLU A 73 -35.11 -58.40 -12.68
C GLU A 73 -36.13 -59.54 -12.72
N ALA A 74 -35.99 -60.54 -11.86
CA ALA A 74 -36.95 -61.64 -11.77
C ALA A 74 -38.36 -61.12 -11.43
N THR A 75 -38.46 -60.15 -10.51
CA THR A 75 -39.73 -59.49 -10.17
C THR A 75 -40.26 -58.63 -11.33
N ALA A 76 -39.38 -57.94 -12.05
CA ALA A 76 -39.74 -57.16 -13.24
C ALA A 76 -40.33 -58.05 -14.34
N GLU A 77 -39.72 -59.22 -14.59
CA GLU A 77 -40.22 -60.20 -15.56
C GLU A 77 -41.58 -60.79 -15.14
N LYS A 78 -41.81 -61.02 -13.84
CA LYS A 78 -43.15 -61.41 -13.35
C LYS A 78 -44.20 -60.37 -13.73
N VAL A 79 -43.94 -59.08 -13.50
CA VAL A 79 -44.89 -58.02 -13.85
C VAL A 79 -44.97 -57.76 -15.36
N HIS A 80 -43.90 -58.00 -16.10
CA HIS A 80 -43.93 -57.99 -17.56
C HIS A 80 -44.95 -59.00 -18.10
N VAL A 81 -44.97 -60.22 -17.58
CA VAL A 81 -45.98 -61.24 -17.94
C VAL A 81 -47.39 -60.78 -17.57
N LEU A 82 -47.59 -60.13 -16.42
CA LEU A 82 -48.89 -59.56 -16.05
C LEU A 82 -49.32 -58.45 -17.03
N TYR A 83 -48.38 -57.63 -17.47
CA TYR A 83 -48.63 -56.60 -18.48
C TYR A 83 -48.97 -57.21 -19.84
N GLU A 84 -48.28 -58.23 -20.31
CA GLU A 84 -48.61 -58.91 -21.58
C GLU A 84 -50.03 -59.50 -21.56
N LEU A 85 -50.46 -60.04 -20.41
CA LEU A 85 -51.80 -60.58 -20.24
C LEU A 85 -52.90 -59.50 -20.30
N PHE A 86 -52.58 -58.27 -19.91
CA PHE A 86 -53.49 -57.12 -19.87
C PHE A 86 -52.86 -55.89 -20.53
N SER A 87 -52.43 -56.03 -21.79
CA SER A 87 -51.64 -55.01 -22.50
C SER A 87 -52.32 -53.65 -22.64
N ASP A 88 -53.66 -53.63 -22.62
CA ASP A 88 -54.48 -52.42 -22.71
C ASP A 88 -54.64 -51.70 -21.35
N SER A 89 -54.16 -52.28 -20.25
CA SER A 89 -54.26 -51.70 -18.90
C SER A 89 -53.12 -50.71 -18.63
N ALA A 90 -53.44 -49.42 -18.68
CA ALA A 90 -52.50 -48.35 -18.33
C ALA A 90 -52.01 -48.46 -16.87
N ASP A 91 -52.84 -48.98 -15.95
CA ASP A 91 -52.47 -49.14 -14.54
C ASP A 91 -51.41 -50.23 -14.34
N ILE A 92 -51.56 -51.38 -15.02
CA ILE A 92 -50.56 -52.46 -14.96
C ILE A 92 -49.27 -52.02 -15.66
N ALA A 93 -49.37 -51.32 -16.80
CA ALA A 93 -48.21 -50.74 -17.47
C ALA A 93 -47.46 -49.72 -16.60
N PHE A 94 -48.20 -48.90 -15.83
CA PHE A 94 -47.61 -47.97 -14.88
C PHE A 94 -46.88 -48.70 -13.73
N LEU A 95 -47.49 -49.75 -13.16
CA LEU A 95 -46.83 -50.57 -12.14
C LEU A 95 -45.58 -51.27 -12.70
N TYR A 96 -45.63 -51.74 -13.94
CA TYR A 96 -44.45 -52.30 -14.62
C TYR A 96 -43.34 -51.25 -14.78
N ALA A 97 -43.70 -50.02 -15.20
CA ALA A 97 -42.75 -48.92 -15.29
C ALA A 97 -42.10 -48.61 -13.93
N ILE A 98 -42.85 -48.63 -12.82
CA ILE A 98 -42.28 -48.41 -11.47
C ILE A 98 -41.22 -49.46 -11.13
N ILE A 99 -41.46 -50.73 -11.46
CA ILE A 99 -40.46 -51.79 -11.18
C ILE A 99 -39.21 -51.58 -12.03
N LEU A 100 -39.37 -51.15 -13.29
CA LEU A 100 -38.24 -50.82 -14.15
C LEU A 100 -37.41 -49.64 -13.58
N ILE A 101 -38.04 -48.66 -12.91
CA ILE A 101 -37.31 -47.63 -12.14
C ILE A 101 -36.58 -48.23 -10.93
N ASN A 102 -37.23 -49.11 -10.17
CA ASN A 102 -36.58 -49.77 -9.04
C ASN A 102 -35.39 -50.63 -9.49
N LEU A 103 -35.44 -51.18 -10.70
CA LEU A 103 -34.35 -51.91 -11.33
C LEU A 103 -33.23 -50.94 -11.80
N SER A 104 -33.56 -49.84 -12.48
CA SER A 104 -32.58 -48.87 -13.00
C SER A 104 -31.68 -48.27 -11.92
N THR A 105 -32.25 -48.05 -10.73
CA THR A 105 -31.50 -47.54 -9.57
C THR A 105 -30.47 -48.52 -9.02
N LYS A 106 -30.61 -49.83 -9.30
CA LYS A 106 -29.68 -50.89 -8.88
C LYS A 106 -28.67 -51.25 -9.98
N GLN A 107 -29.01 -51.02 -11.24
CA GLN A 107 -28.13 -51.32 -12.37
C GLN A 107 -26.92 -50.37 -12.39
N SER A 108 -25.71 -50.95 -12.39
CA SER A 108 -24.45 -50.19 -12.53
C SER A 108 -23.86 -50.28 -13.95
N VAL A 109 -24.26 -51.28 -14.73
CA VAL A 109 -23.84 -51.47 -16.12
C VAL A 109 -24.73 -50.63 -17.03
N MET A 110 -24.10 -49.84 -17.92
CA MET A 110 -24.79 -48.89 -18.80
C MET A 110 -25.71 -49.59 -19.82
N GLU A 111 -25.26 -50.70 -20.41
CA GLU A 111 -26.03 -51.47 -21.41
C GLU A 111 -27.33 -52.04 -20.82
N ASP A 112 -27.27 -52.55 -19.58
CA ASP A 112 -28.44 -53.07 -18.87
C ASP A 112 -29.44 -51.95 -18.56
N LEU A 113 -28.92 -50.78 -18.16
CA LEU A 113 -29.73 -49.59 -17.91
C LEU A 113 -30.42 -49.09 -19.19
N GLU A 114 -29.71 -49.02 -20.31
CA GLU A 114 -30.26 -48.62 -21.60
C GLU A 114 -31.38 -49.57 -22.04
N THR A 115 -31.20 -50.88 -21.82
CA THR A 115 -32.23 -51.89 -22.09
C THR A 115 -33.48 -51.66 -21.23
N THR A 116 -33.32 -51.36 -19.94
CA THR A 116 -34.42 -51.02 -19.03
C THR A 116 -35.13 -49.73 -19.47
N ILE A 117 -34.38 -48.72 -19.91
CA ILE A 117 -34.93 -47.45 -20.43
C ILE A 117 -35.75 -47.67 -21.68
N GLU A 118 -35.28 -48.52 -22.60
CA GLU A 118 -36.02 -48.87 -23.82
C GLU A 118 -37.35 -49.55 -23.47
N LYS A 119 -37.38 -50.44 -22.47
CA LYS A 119 -38.64 -51.04 -21.97
C LYS A 119 -39.63 -49.95 -21.49
N VAL A 120 -39.18 -48.96 -20.72
CA VAL A 120 -40.03 -47.84 -20.27
C VAL A 120 -40.47 -46.96 -21.45
N TYR A 121 -39.59 -46.70 -22.42
CA TYR A 121 -39.92 -45.96 -23.63
C TYR A 121 -41.01 -46.66 -24.46
N ILE A 122 -40.95 -47.99 -24.60
CA ILE A 122 -41.97 -48.79 -25.29
C ILE A 122 -43.32 -48.64 -24.58
N LEU A 123 -43.36 -48.68 -23.25
CA LEU A 123 -44.60 -48.46 -22.47
C LEU A 123 -45.15 -47.05 -22.71
N HIS A 124 -44.30 -46.03 -22.68
CA HIS A 124 -44.72 -44.66 -22.97
C HIS A 124 -45.26 -44.52 -24.40
N LYS A 125 -44.63 -45.16 -25.39
CA LYS A 125 -45.10 -45.17 -26.78
C LYS A 125 -46.45 -45.87 -26.94
N HIS A 126 -46.71 -46.92 -26.17
CA HIS A 126 -47.99 -47.63 -26.17
C HIS A 126 -49.09 -46.80 -25.51
N PHE A 127 -48.76 -46.02 -24.46
CA PHE A 127 -49.67 -45.12 -23.75
C PHE A 127 -49.20 -43.66 -23.80
N PRO A 128 -49.23 -43.01 -24.98
CA PRO A 128 -48.62 -41.70 -25.19
C PRO A 128 -49.31 -40.55 -24.43
N ASP A 129 -50.54 -40.76 -23.97
CA ASP A 129 -51.34 -39.77 -23.22
C ASP A 129 -51.33 -40.02 -21.70
N SER A 130 -50.64 -41.06 -21.23
CA SER A 130 -50.52 -41.36 -19.79
C SER A 130 -49.43 -40.50 -19.15
N ALA A 131 -49.84 -39.49 -18.38
CA ALA A 131 -48.92 -38.64 -17.63
C ALA A 131 -48.06 -39.45 -16.63
N ASN A 132 -48.66 -40.42 -15.94
CA ASN A 132 -47.94 -41.27 -14.98
C ASN A 132 -46.80 -42.07 -15.63
N ILE A 133 -47.01 -42.61 -16.82
CA ILE A 133 -45.97 -43.37 -17.55
C ILE A 133 -44.92 -42.40 -18.13
N ALA A 134 -45.33 -41.24 -18.62
CA ALA A 134 -44.42 -40.20 -19.09
C ALA A 134 -43.51 -39.69 -17.96
N GLU A 135 -44.03 -39.53 -16.74
CA GLU A 135 -43.26 -39.18 -15.55
C GLU A 135 -42.24 -40.26 -15.17
N MET A 136 -42.59 -41.55 -15.27
CA MET A 136 -41.62 -42.63 -15.08
C MET A 136 -40.53 -42.60 -16.15
N TYR A 137 -40.89 -42.33 -17.41
CA TYR A 137 -39.91 -42.20 -18.47
C TYR A 137 -38.97 -40.98 -18.26
N ALA A 138 -39.49 -39.83 -17.83
CA ALA A 138 -38.66 -38.69 -17.46
C ALA A 138 -37.74 -39.01 -16.26
N ARG A 139 -38.21 -39.79 -15.28
CA ARG A 139 -37.43 -40.22 -14.12
C ARG A 139 -36.26 -41.13 -14.50
N ILE A 140 -36.46 -42.12 -15.38
CA ILE A 140 -35.37 -43.00 -15.79
C ILE A 140 -34.34 -42.28 -16.68
N LEU A 141 -34.78 -41.29 -17.46
CA LEU A 141 -33.88 -40.42 -18.24
C LEU A 141 -33.04 -39.52 -17.32
N TYR A 142 -33.59 -39.09 -16.19
CA TYR A 142 -32.80 -38.42 -15.16
C TYR A 142 -31.72 -39.36 -14.59
N ASP A 143 -32.06 -40.59 -14.22
CA ASP A 143 -31.08 -41.58 -13.72
C ASP A 143 -29.98 -41.86 -14.75
N LEU A 144 -30.34 -41.90 -16.05
CA LEU A 144 -29.39 -42.02 -17.15
C LEU A 144 -28.42 -40.83 -17.20
N SER A 145 -28.94 -39.60 -17.12
CA SER A 145 -28.10 -38.38 -17.20
C SER A 145 -27.02 -38.29 -16.12
N LEU A 146 -27.24 -38.89 -14.96
CA LEU A 146 -26.25 -38.96 -13.88
C LEU A 146 -25.10 -39.91 -14.19
N LYS A 147 -25.36 -40.95 -15.00
CA LYS A 147 -24.40 -42.01 -15.33
C LYS A 147 -23.70 -41.78 -16.68
N GLN A 148 -24.26 -40.93 -17.54
CA GLN A 148 -23.68 -40.58 -18.83
C GLN A 148 -22.37 -39.79 -18.67
N PRO A 149 -21.24 -40.28 -19.22
CA PRO A 149 -19.97 -39.58 -19.11
C PRO A 149 -19.80 -38.45 -20.14
N ALA A 150 -20.41 -38.59 -21.33
CA ALA A 150 -20.21 -37.69 -22.46
C ALA A 150 -21.32 -36.62 -22.56
N MET A 151 -20.93 -35.42 -22.99
CA MET A 151 -21.84 -34.28 -23.17
C MET A 151 -22.91 -34.56 -24.23
N GLU A 152 -22.52 -35.21 -25.34
CA GLU A 152 -23.39 -35.53 -26.46
C GLU A 152 -24.52 -36.48 -26.06
N ASP A 153 -24.20 -37.47 -25.20
CA ASP A 153 -25.15 -38.45 -24.69
C ASP A 153 -26.18 -37.79 -23.77
N ILE A 154 -25.73 -36.87 -22.90
CA ILE A 154 -26.64 -36.06 -22.06
C ILE A 154 -27.48 -35.13 -22.93
N GLY A 155 -26.90 -34.56 -23.99
CA GLY A 155 -27.63 -33.75 -24.98
C GLY A 155 -28.76 -34.52 -25.66
N ALA A 156 -28.54 -35.79 -26.03
CA ALA A 156 -29.59 -36.66 -26.56
C ALA A 156 -30.70 -36.94 -25.52
N THR A 157 -30.33 -37.11 -24.25
CA THR A 157 -31.27 -37.27 -23.13
C THR A 157 -32.11 -36.00 -22.91
N VAL A 158 -31.49 -34.81 -23.00
CA VAL A 158 -32.17 -33.50 -22.95
C VAL A 158 -33.24 -33.39 -24.03
N GLU A 159 -32.97 -33.81 -25.27
CA GLU A 159 -33.96 -33.77 -26.36
C GLU A 159 -35.14 -34.72 -26.11
N LYS A 160 -34.90 -35.92 -25.56
CA LYS A 160 -35.97 -36.85 -25.18
C LYS A 160 -36.91 -36.24 -24.12
N VAL A 161 -36.35 -35.63 -23.06
CA VAL A 161 -37.17 -35.00 -22.01
C VAL A 161 -37.82 -33.70 -22.50
N CYS A 162 -37.19 -32.95 -23.41
CA CYS A 162 -37.81 -31.79 -24.05
C CYS A 162 -39.09 -32.17 -24.80
N ILE A 163 -39.10 -33.29 -25.52
CA ILE A 163 -40.30 -33.81 -26.20
C ILE A 163 -41.39 -34.16 -25.18
N LEU A 164 -41.03 -34.81 -24.06
CA LEU A 164 -41.98 -35.13 -22.98
C LEU A 164 -42.58 -33.88 -22.36
N HIS A 165 -41.74 -32.90 -22.03
CA HIS A 165 -42.18 -31.65 -21.43
C HIS A 165 -43.11 -30.86 -22.38
N LYS A 166 -42.84 -30.84 -23.69
CA LYS A 166 -43.74 -30.23 -24.68
C LYS A 166 -45.10 -30.93 -24.77
N ARG A 167 -45.15 -32.26 -24.57
CA ARG A 167 -46.40 -33.04 -24.58
C ARG A 167 -47.20 -32.87 -23.28
N PHE A 168 -46.50 -32.75 -22.15
CA PHE A 168 -47.07 -32.59 -20.81
C PHE A 168 -46.53 -31.32 -20.13
N PRO A 169 -46.89 -30.11 -20.64
CA PRO A 169 -46.30 -28.85 -20.18
C PRO A 169 -46.63 -28.52 -18.72
N ASP A 170 -47.75 -29.02 -18.21
CA ASP A 170 -48.22 -28.74 -16.85
C ASP A 170 -47.75 -29.78 -15.81
N SER A 171 -46.98 -30.81 -16.21
CA SER A 171 -46.40 -31.77 -15.25
C SER A 171 -45.17 -31.18 -14.58
N ALA A 172 -45.34 -30.80 -13.31
CA ALA A 172 -44.24 -30.35 -12.45
C ALA A 172 -43.13 -31.40 -12.35
N ASN A 173 -43.48 -32.68 -12.22
CA ASN A 173 -42.51 -33.78 -12.12
C ASN A 173 -41.61 -33.87 -13.37
N ILE A 174 -42.19 -33.75 -14.57
CA ILE A 174 -41.40 -33.76 -15.82
C ILE A 174 -40.52 -32.51 -15.91
N ALA A 175 -41.06 -31.34 -15.54
CA ALA A 175 -40.31 -30.08 -15.55
C ALA A 175 -39.12 -30.09 -14.58
N GLU A 176 -39.30 -30.60 -13.37
CA GLU A 176 -38.21 -30.77 -12.38
C GLU A 176 -37.12 -31.71 -12.89
N ARG A 177 -37.49 -32.87 -13.47
CA ARG A 177 -36.51 -33.79 -14.07
C ARG A 177 -35.78 -33.12 -15.23
N TYR A 178 -36.49 -32.36 -16.06
CA TYR A 178 -35.90 -31.64 -17.17
C TYR A 178 -34.87 -30.60 -16.69
N ALA A 179 -35.21 -29.83 -15.66
CA ALA A 179 -34.32 -28.84 -15.05
C ALA A 179 -33.01 -29.46 -14.55
N VAL A 180 -33.07 -30.60 -13.86
CA VAL A 180 -31.86 -31.27 -13.35
C VAL A 180 -31.00 -31.86 -14.47
N ILE A 181 -31.61 -32.40 -15.53
CA ILE A 181 -30.86 -32.90 -16.68
C ILE A 181 -30.16 -31.75 -17.41
N LEU A 182 -30.80 -30.58 -17.55
CA LEU A 182 -30.17 -29.37 -18.10
C LEU A 182 -28.99 -28.92 -17.24
N TYR A 183 -29.12 -28.96 -15.91
CA TYR A 183 -28.00 -28.71 -15.00
C TYR A 183 -26.84 -29.70 -15.23
N ASN A 184 -27.12 -31.01 -15.31
CA ASN A 184 -26.10 -32.03 -15.56
C ASN A 184 -25.37 -31.79 -16.90
N LEU A 185 -26.10 -31.34 -17.93
CA LEU A 185 -25.50 -30.93 -19.21
C LEU A 185 -24.54 -29.75 -19.02
N SER A 186 -24.95 -28.72 -18.28
CA SER A 186 -24.14 -27.51 -18.07
C SER A 186 -22.77 -27.79 -17.42
N LEU A 187 -22.67 -28.81 -16.57
CA LEU A 187 -21.41 -29.23 -15.95
C LEU A 187 -20.39 -29.80 -16.95
N LYS A 188 -20.87 -30.27 -18.12
CA LYS A 188 -20.04 -30.87 -19.18
C LYS A 188 -19.81 -29.91 -20.36
N GLN A 189 -20.56 -28.81 -20.43
CA GLN A 189 -20.45 -27.84 -21.51
C GLN A 189 -19.16 -27.00 -21.37
N PRO A 190 -18.31 -26.96 -22.42
CA PRO A 190 -17.05 -26.22 -22.36
C PRO A 190 -17.21 -24.73 -22.71
N SER A 191 -18.20 -24.37 -23.54
CA SER A 191 -18.37 -23.02 -24.08
C SER A 191 -19.42 -22.22 -23.29
N VAL A 192 -19.26 -20.90 -23.26
CA VAL A 192 -20.23 -19.97 -22.62
C VAL A 192 -21.55 -20.02 -23.39
N GLU A 193 -21.48 -20.02 -24.73
CA GLU A 193 -22.63 -20.00 -25.62
C GLU A 193 -23.54 -21.23 -25.46
N ASP A 194 -22.93 -22.41 -25.29
CA ASP A 194 -23.69 -23.65 -25.06
C ASP A 194 -24.40 -23.63 -23.70
N ILE A 195 -23.76 -23.08 -22.66
CA ILE A 195 -24.36 -22.92 -21.34
C ILE A 195 -25.49 -21.89 -21.40
N GLU A 196 -25.30 -20.74 -22.07
CA GLU A 196 -26.33 -19.73 -22.24
C GLU A 196 -27.59 -20.27 -22.94
N ALA A 197 -27.43 -21.12 -23.95
CA ALA A 197 -28.54 -21.79 -24.60
C ALA A 197 -29.29 -22.72 -23.61
N THR A 198 -28.56 -23.42 -22.74
CA THR A 198 -29.14 -24.24 -21.67
C THR A 198 -29.84 -23.39 -20.60
N VAL A 199 -29.26 -22.24 -20.22
CA VAL A 199 -29.87 -21.24 -19.31
C VAL A 199 -31.22 -20.78 -19.86
N GLU A 200 -31.32 -20.46 -21.15
CA GLU A 200 -32.58 -19.97 -21.74
C GLU A 200 -33.67 -21.06 -21.78
N LYS A 201 -33.28 -22.32 -22.03
CA LYS A 201 -34.19 -23.47 -21.90
C LYS A 201 -34.74 -23.57 -20.47
N LEU A 202 -33.88 -23.51 -19.45
CA LEU A 202 -34.29 -23.62 -18.06
C LEU A 202 -35.08 -22.40 -17.56
N LYS A 203 -34.72 -21.20 -18.02
CA LYS A 203 -35.48 -19.98 -17.77
C LYS A 203 -36.94 -20.11 -18.23
N THR A 204 -37.15 -20.64 -19.45
CA THR A 204 -38.51 -20.86 -19.98
C THR A 204 -39.33 -21.80 -19.09
N ILE A 205 -38.70 -22.86 -18.56
CA ILE A 205 -39.35 -23.80 -17.63
C ILE A 205 -39.67 -23.10 -16.30
N HIS A 206 -38.73 -22.32 -15.76
CA HIS A 206 -38.93 -21.56 -14.52
C HIS A 206 -40.06 -20.52 -14.67
N GLU A 207 -40.15 -19.82 -15.79
CA GLU A 207 -41.24 -18.86 -16.05
C GLU A 207 -42.63 -19.53 -16.08
N HIS A 208 -42.72 -20.79 -16.55
CA HIS A 208 -43.95 -21.57 -16.52
C HIS A 208 -44.28 -22.12 -15.13
N PHE A 209 -43.27 -22.42 -14.31
CA PHE A 209 -43.40 -22.91 -12.94
C PHE A 209 -42.71 -22.00 -11.91
N PRO A 210 -43.17 -20.76 -11.75
CA PRO A 210 -42.36 -19.74 -11.09
C PRO A 210 -42.43 -19.80 -9.55
N GLU A 211 -43.32 -20.63 -9.00
CA GLU A 211 -43.46 -20.90 -7.56
C GLU A 211 -42.73 -22.19 -7.12
N LEU A 212 -42.17 -22.97 -8.05
CA LEU A 212 -41.48 -24.22 -7.72
C LEU A 212 -40.01 -23.96 -7.39
N GLU A 213 -39.69 -24.02 -6.09
CA GLU A 213 -38.34 -23.80 -5.57
C GLU A 213 -37.30 -24.74 -6.19
N ASN A 214 -37.63 -26.02 -6.44
CA ASN A 214 -36.68 -26.97 -7.04
C ASN A 214 -36.19 -26.53 -8.44
N ILE A 215 -37.09 -25.95 -9.24
CA ILE A 215 -36.77 -25.45 -10.59
C ILE A 215 -35.98 -24.15 -10.48
N ALA A 216 -36.37 -23.26 -9.56
CA ALA A 216 -35.63 -22.04 -9.26
C ALA A 216 -34.19 -22.35 -8.78
N PHE A 217 -34.02 -23.32 -7.88
CA PHE A 217 -32.72 -23.81 -7.43
C PHE A 217 -31.87 -24.35 -8.59
N GLY A 218 -32.46 -25.17 -9.47
CA GLY A 218 -31.80 -25.63 -10.68
C GLY A 218 -31.34 -24.48 -11.57
N TYR A 219 -32.22 -23.47 -11.75
CA TYR A 219 -31.91 -22.26 -12.53
C TYR A 219 -30.78 -21.44 -11.89
N ALA A 220 -30.80 -21.24 -10.58
CA ALA A 220 -29.78 -20.54 -9.83
C ALA A 220 -28.40 -21.20 -9.97
N THR A 221 -28.35 -22.52 -9.82
CA THR A 221 -27.09 -23.28 -9.90
C THR A 221 -26.54 -23.27 -11.32
N LEU A 222 -27.40 -23.29 -12.34
CA LEU A 222 -27.02 -23.21 -13.74
C LEU A 222 -26.49 -21.81 -14.10
N LEU A 223 -27.09 -20.74 -13.57
CA LEU A 223 -26.56 -19.37 -13.66
C LEU A 223 -25.19 -19.24 -12.98
N PHE A 224 -24.98 -19.91 -11.84
CA PHE A 224 -23.66 -19.97 -11.22
C PHE A 224 -22.63 -20.68 -12.10
N ASN A 225 -22.96 -21.82 -12.72
CA ASN A 225 -22.07 -22.49 -13.67
C ASN A 225 -21.70 -21.58 -14.86
N LEU A 226 -22.66 -20.83 -15.39
CA LEU A 226 -22.41 -19.81 -16.41
C LEU A 226 -21.39 -18.77 -15.90
N SER A 227 -21.57 -18.26 -14.68
CA SER A 227 -20.71 -17.24 -14.07
C SER A 227 -19.24 -17.64 -14.02
N ILE A 228 -18.94 -18.93 -13.79
CA ILE A 228 -17.57 -19.45 -13.73
C ILE A 228 -16.88 -19.31 -15.09
N LYS A 229 -17.64 -19.41 -16.19
CA LYS A 229 -17.14 -19.35 -17.56
C LYS A 229 -17.13 -17.95 -18.15
N GLN A 230 -17.77 -16.97 -17.50
CA GLN A 230 -17.81 -15.58 -17.96
C GLN A 230 -16.54 -14.84 -17.49
N PRO A 231 -15.60 -14.47 -18.39
CA PRO A 231 -14.32 -13.91 -17.97
C PRO A 231 -14.42 -12.43 -17.59
N VAL A 232 -15.35 -11.68 -18.20
CA VAL A 232 -15.45 -10.22 -18.06
C VAL A 232 -16.68 -9.78 -17.28
N GLU A 233 -16.58 -8.65 -16.59
CA GLU A 233 -17.63 -8.06 -15.77
C GLU A 233 -18.94 -7.83 -16.54
N ALA A 234 -18.87 -7.25 -17.76
CA ALA A 234 -20.03 -6.91 -18.57
C ALA A 234 -20.92 -8.13 -18.91
N ALA A 235 -20.34 -9.32 -19.00
CA ALA A 235 -21.08 -10.57 -19.21
C ALA A 235 -21.65 -11.13 -17.90
N LEU A 236 -20.95 -10.92 -16.78
CA LEU A 236 -21.27 -11.45 -15.47
C LEU A 236 -22.36 -10.65 -14.74
N ALA A 237 -22.37 -9.32 -14.86
CA ALA A 237 -23.34 -8.46 -14.17
C ALA A 237 -24.81 -8.83 -14.47
N PRO A 238 -25.22 -9.13 -15.72
CA PRO A 238 -26.56 -9.64 -16.00
C PRO A 238 -26.88 -10.98 -15.33
N THR A 239 -25.89 -11.85 -15.14
CA THR A 239 -26.05 -13.14 -14.45
C THR A 239 -26.27 -12.92 -12.96
N ALA A 240 -25.53 -11.99 -12.35
CA ALA A 240 -25.71 -11.58 -10.95
C ALA A 240 -27.11 -10.98 -10.72
N GLU A 241 -27.57 -10.10 -11.62
CA GLU A 241 -28.92 -9.50 -11.55
C GLU A 241 -30.03 -10.55 -11.64
N LYS A 242 -29.90 -11.55 -12.52
CA LYS A 242 -30.86 -12.67 -12.60
C LYS A 242 -30.94 -13.46 -11.29
N LEU A 243 -29.80 -13.69 -10.63
CA LEU A 243 -29.74 -14.37 -9.33
C LEU A 243 -30.30 -13.50 -8.21
N HIS A 244 -30.08 -12.18 -8.25
CA HIS A 244 -30.68 -11.24 -7.31
C HIS A 244 -32.21 -11.31 -7.36
N ILE A 245 -32.81 -11.17 -8.56
CA ILE A 245 -34.26 -11.27 -8.77
C ILE A 245 -34.81 -12.62 -8.29
N LEU A 246 -34.08 -13.70 -8.55
CA LEU A 246 -34.47 -15.05 -8.13
C LEU A 246 -34.43 -15.20 -6.61
N HIS A 247 -33.41 -14.64 -5.95
CA HIS A 247 -33.31 -14.61 -4.51
C HIS A 247 -34.40 -13.76 -3.86
N GLU A 248 -34.72 -12.58 -4.41
CA GLU A 248 -35.83 -11.75 -3.91
C GLU A 248 -37.17 -12.51 -3.92
N ARG A 249 -37.37 -13.38 -4.92
CA ARG A 249 -38.57 -14.23 -5.01
C ARG A 249 -38.57 -15.39 -4.03
N PHE A 250 -37.40 -15.96 -3.74
CA PHE A 250 -37.21 -17.08 -2.80
C PHE A 250 -36.24 -16.69 -1.67
N PRO A 251 -36.62 -15.72 -0.83
CA PRO A 251 -35.67 -15.07 0.05
C PRO A 251 -35.25 -15.96 1.25
N ASP A 252 -36.02 -17.01 1.55
CA ASP A 252 -35.71 -18.00 2.59
C ASP A 252 -35.00 -19.26 2.03
N SER A 253 -34.76 -19.33 0.71
CA SER A 253 -34.11 -20.49 0.09
C SER A 253 -32.59 -20.36 0.18
N SER A 254 -31.97 -21.16 1.06
CA SER A 254 -30.51 -21.25 1.15
C SER A 254 -29.89 -21.79 -0.14
N GLY A 255 -30.61 -22.68 -0.84
CA GLY A 255 -30.16 -23.24 -2.12
C GLY A 255 -30.00 -22.19 -3.21
N ILE A 256 -30.75 -21.08 -3.18
CA ILE A 256 -30.66 -19.99 -4.16
C ILE A 256 -29.70 -18.89 -3.66
N ALA A 257 -29.73 -18.60 -2.36
CA ALA A 257 -28.84 -17.63 -1.72
C ALA A 257 -27.34 -17.97 -1.92
N LEU A 258 -26.99 -19.25 -1.84
CA LEU A 258 -25.62 -19.72 -2.00
C LEU A 258 -25.03 -19.44 -3.41
N PRO A 259 -25.67 -19.86 -4.53
CA PRO A 259 -25.29 -19.46 -5.88
C PRO A 259 -25.19 -17.94 -6.04
N TYR A 260 -26.14 -17.17 -5.48
CA TYR A 260 -26.10 -15.72 -5.56
C TYR A 260 -24.88 -15.14 -4.85
N ALA A 261 -24.57 -15.59 -3.63
CA ALA A 261 -23.37 -15.17 -2.89
C ALA A 261 -22.07 -15.49 -3.65
N LYS A 262 -21.97 -16.68 -4.26
CA LYS A 262 -20.80 -17.08 -5.06
C LYS A 262 -20.63 -16.23 -6.32
N VAL A 263 -21.73 -15.87 -6.99
CA VAL A 263 -21.69 -14.97 -8.15
C VAL A 263 -21.33 -13.54 -7.74
N LEU A 264 -21.85 -13.04 -6.63
CA LEU A 264 -21.47 -11.73 -6.07
C LEU A 264 -19.96 -11.67 -5.79
N PHE A 265 -19.40 -12.72 -5.19
CA PHE A 265 -17.96 -12.80 -4.99
C PHE A 265 -17.18 -12.79 -6.33
N ASN A 266 -17.58 -13.61 -7.30
CA ASN A 266 -16.95 -13.63 -8.63
C ASN A 266 -17.03 -12.26 -9.34
N LEU A 267 -18.12 -11.53 -9.16
CA LEU A 267 -18.31 -10.18 -9.69
C LEU A 267 -17.36 -9.19 -9.02
N SER A 268 -17.20 -9.28 -7.70
CA SER A 268 -16.31 -8.38 -6.95
C SER A 268 -14.84 -8.46 -7.35
N ILE A 269 -14.37 -9.65 -7.79
CA ILE A 269 -13.00 -9.85 -8.28
C ILE A 269 -12.77 -9.09 -9.60
N ARG A 270 -13.82 -8.96 -10.42
CA ARG A 270 -13.75 -8.33 -11.75
C ARG A 270 -13.97 -6.82 -11.71
N GLN A 271 -14.62 -6.32 -10.66
CA GLN A 271 -14.84 -4.90 -10.44
C GLN A 271 -13.58 -4.22 -9.91
N THR A 272 -13.30 -3.02 -10.40
CA THR A 272 -12.17 -2.19 -9.95
C THR A 272 -12.60 -1.03 -9.07
N GLU A 273 -13.87 -0.60 -9.13
CA GLU A 273 -14.39 0.53 -8.36
C GLU A 273 -14.71 0.12 -6.92
N VAL A 274 -14.18 0.87 -5.94
CA VAL A 274 -14.38 0.60 -4.51
C VAL A 274 -15.87 0.65 -4.13
N ALA A 275 -16.61 1.62 -4.67
CA ALA A 275 -18.04 1.80 -4.38
C ALA A 275 -18.90 0.58 -4.81
N GLU A 276 -18.50 -0.12 -5.88
CA GLU A 276 -19.20 -1.32 -6.35
C GLU A 276 -18.93 -2.51 -5.43
N ARG A 277 -17.66 -2.72 -5.04
CA ARG A 277 -17.27 -3.74 -4.06
C ARG A 277 -17.94 -3.51 -2.70
N GLU A 278 -18.10 -2.26 -2.27
CA GLU A 278 -18.83 -1.92 -1.05
C GLU A 278 -20.31 -2.31 -1.13
N ASN A 279 -20.94 -2.13 -2.29
CA ASN A 279 -22.33 -2.55 -2.50
C ASN A 279 -22.45 -4.08 -2.46
N ILE A 280 -21.52 -4.80 -3.10
CA ILE A 280 -21.47 -6.26 -3.01
C ILE A 280 -21.26 -6.72 -1.56
N ALA A 281 -20.38 -6.06 -0.79
CA ALA A 281 -20.19 -6.39 0.61
C ALA A 281 -21.46 -6.14 1.46
N LYS A 282 -22.25 -5.11 1.14
CA LYS A 282 -23.56 -4.88 1.79
C LYS A 282 -24.54 -6.00 1.46
N GLU A 283 -24.61 -6.43 0.21
CA GLU A 283 -25.46 -7.54 -0.23
C GLU A 283 -25.06 -8.87 0.44
N LEU A 284 -23.77 -9.21 0.44
CA LEU A 284 -23.24 -10.40 1.10
C LEU A 284 -23.45 -10.37 2.62
N ARG A 285 -23.36 -9.19 3.24
CA ARG A 285 -23.73 -9.02 4.65
C ARG A 285 -25.20 -9.35 4.90
N ILE A 286 -26.10 -8.83 4.08
CA ILE A 286 -27.55 -9.09 4.21
C ILE A 286 -27.83 -10.59 4.05
N LEU A 287 -27.20 -11.24 3.08
CA LEU A 287 -27.29 -12.69 2.89
C LEU A 287 -26.78 -13.45 4.12
N HIS A 288 -25.61 -13.09 4.66
CA HIS A 288 -25.06 -13.72 5.84
C HIS A 288 -25.96 -13.52 7.08
N GLU A 289 -26.48 -12.31 7.31
CA GLU A 289 -27.40 -12.02 8.41
C GLU A 289 -28.69 -12.85 8.34
N ARG A 290 -29.13 -13.23 7.14
CA ARG A 290 -30.29 -14.10 6.94
C ARG A 290 -29.96 -15.59 7.08
N PHE A 291 -28.77 -15.99 6.66
CA PHE A 291 -28.29 -17.38 6.68
C PHE A 291 -27.06 -17.52 7.59
N LEU A 292 -27.22 -17.18 8.88
CA LEU A 292 -26.13 -17.10 9.86
C LEU A 292 -25.32 -18.40 9.99
N ASP A 293 -25.97 -19.55 9.80
CA ASP A 293 -25.36 -20.87 9.95
C ASP A 293 -24.73 -21.41 8.66
N SER A 294 -24.69 -20.63 7.57
CA SER A 294 -24.15 -21.06 6.27
C SER A 294 -22.66 -20.71 6.10
N PRO A 295 -21.72 -21.67 6.21
CA PRO A 295 -20.29 -21.39 6.11
C PRO A 295 -19.90 -20.79 4.76
N ASP A 296 -20.39 -21.34 3.65
CA ASP A 296 -20.05 -20.85 2.30
C ASP A 296 -20.42 -19.36 2.07
N ILE A 297 -21.53 -18.89 2.68
CA ILE A 297 -21.97 -17.49 2.55
C ILE A 297 -21.09 -16.59 3.43
N ALA A 298 -20.78 -17.06 4.64
CA ALA A 298 -19.86 -16.37 5.55
C ALA A 298 -18.44 -16.27 4.94
N GLU A 299 -17.97 -17.31 4.26
CA GLU A 299 -16.69 -17.32 3.52
C GLU A 299 -16.69 -16.31 2.38
N ALA A 300 -17.75 -16.27 1.56
CA ALA A 300 -17.89 -15.26 0.51
C ALA A 300 -17.88 -13.84 1.09
N TYR A 301 -18.57 -13.62 2.22
CA TYR A 301 -18.58 -12.34 2.92
C TYR A 301 -17.20 -12.00 3.52
N ALA A 302 -16.49 -12.96 4.09
CA ALA A 302 -15.14 -12.77 4.62
C ALA A 302 -14.14 -12.36 3.53
N LYS A 303 -14.17 -13.04 2.39
CA LYS A 303 -13.29 -12.76 1.25
C LYS A 303 -13.50 -11.35 0.68
N ILE A 304 -14.74 -10.88 0.56
CA ILE A 304 -14.99 -9.49 0.11
C ILE A 304 -14.56 -8.45 1.16
N LEU A 305 -14.71 -8.72 2.45
CA LEU A 305 -14.23 -7.83 3.51
C LEU A 305 -12.71 -7.68 3.46
N PHE A 306 -11.98 -8.78 3.24
CA PHE A 306 -10.54 -8.72 3.00
C PHE A 306 -10.21 -7.90 1.74
N ASN A 307 -10.89 -8.14 0.62
CA ASN A 307 -10.65 -7.39 -0.62
C ASN A 307 -10.93 -5.88 -0.47
N LEU A 308 -11.93 -5.49 0.33
CA LEU A 308 -12.17 -4.09 0.66
C LEU A 308 -11.04 -3.49 1.51
N SER A 309 -10.47 -4.28 2.43
CA SER A 309 -9.39 -3.83 3.31
C SER A 309 -8.12 -3.41 2.56
N ILE A 310 -7.92 -3.92 1.34
CA ILE A 310 -6.80 -3.58 0.46
C ILE A 310 -6.82 -2.09 0.06
N GLU A 311 -8.02 -1.56 -0.18
CA GLU A 311 -8.23 -0.18 -0.64
C GLU A 311 -8.47 0.80 0.54
N GLN A 312 -8.76 0.27 1.73
CA GLN A 312 -8.98 1.05 2.94
C GLN A 312 -7.66 1.61 3.48
N THR A 313 -7.45 2.91 3.31
CA THR A 313 -6.27 3.62 3.84
C THR A 313 -6.55 4.34 5.15
N GLU A 314 -7.81 4.48 5.56
CA GLU A 314 -8.18 5.05 6.86
C GLU A 314 -8.24 3.98 7.95
N LEU A 315 -7.40 4.13 8.99
CA LEU A 315 -7.31 3.19 10.11
C LEU A 315 -8.66 2.89 10.78
N LYS A 316 -9.56 3.88 10.85
CA LYS A 316 -10.89 3.70 11.47
C LYS A 316 -11.81 2.80 10.64
N GLU A 317 -11.79 2.94 9.33
CA GLU A 317 -12.59 2.11 8.42
C GLU A 317 -12.06 0.68 8.43
N LEU A 318 -10.74 0.52 8.37
CA LEU A 318 -10.07 -0.77 8.45
C LEU A 318 -10.37 -1.50 9.76
N ALA A 319 -10.34 -0.79 10.89
CA ALA A 319 -10.67 -1.38 12.20
C ALA A 319 -12.11 -1.92 12.25
N VAL A 320 -13.09 -1.24 11.65
CA VAL A 320 -14.47 -1.73 11.57
C VAL A 320 -14.57 -2.99 10.71
N THR A 321 -13.83 -3.07 9.62
CA THR A 321 -13.76 -4.27 8.78
C THR A 321 -13.12 -5.45 9.52
N VAL A 322 -12.06 -5.19 10.30
CA VAL A 322 -11.40 -6.18 11.16
C VAL A 322 -12.37 -6.72 12.21
N GLU A 323 -13.17 -5.88 12.86
CA GLU A 323 -14.19 -6.32 13.82
C GLU A 323 -15.24 -7.25 13.19
N LYS A 324 -15.65 -6.99 11.95
CA LYS A 324 -16.58 -7.86 11.21
C LYS A 324 -15.97 -9.23 10.91
N LEU A 325 -14.74 -9.27 10.41
CA LEU A 325 -14.03 -10.53 10.17
C LEU A 325 -13.75 -11.29 11.46
N GLN A 326 -13.44 -10.59 12.56
CA GLN A 326 -13.28 -11.20 13.87
C GLN A 326 -14.59 -11.88 14.32
N ALA A 327 -15.73 -11.20 14.17
CA ALA A 327 -17.03 -11.78 14.51
C ALA A 327 -17.36 -13.02 13.67
N LEU A 328 -17.01 -13.02 12.38
CA LEU A 328 -17.13 -14.21 11.51
C LEU A 328 -16.23 -15.35 11.98
N GLN A 329 -14.97 -15.06 12.32
CA GLN A 329 -14.02 -16.07 12.82
C GLN A 329 -14.48 -16.67 14.15
N GLU A 330 -15.05 -15.85 15.05
CA GLU A 330 -15.59 -16.34 16.32
C GLU A 330 -16.84 -17.23 16.11
N HIS A 331 -17.64 -16.96 15.08
CA HIS A 331 -18.82 -17.75 14.73
C HIS A 331 -18.45 -19.06 13.99
N PHE A 332 -17.40 -19.03 13.16
CA PHE A 332 -16.92 -20.17 12.38
C PHE A 332 -15.43 -20.48 12.69
N PRO A 333 -15.12 -20.95 13.91
CA PRO A 333 -13.74 -21.11 14.37
C PRO A 333 -12.93 -22.11 13.55
N ASP A 334 -13.58 -23.09 12.92
CA ASP A 334 -12.94 -24.16 12.15
C ASP A 334 -12.85 -23.86 10.63
N SER A 335 -13.36 -22.72 10.14
CA SER A 335 -13.28 -22.36 8.71
C SER A 335 -11.89 -21.80 8.38
N ALA A 336 -11.12 -22.54 7.58
CA ALA A 336 -9.80 -22.11 7.12
C ALA A 336 -9.88 -20.85 6.25
N ASP A 337 -10.85 -20.77 5.32
CA ASP A 337 -11.04 -19.61 4.44
C ASP A 337 -11.32 -18.31 5.21
N ILE A 338 -12.12 -18.37 6.29
CA ILE A 338 -12.39 -17.19 7.14
C ILE A 338 -11.16 -16.84 7.97
N ALA A 339 -10.45 -17.84 8.50
CA ALA A 339 -9.23 -17.65 9.26
C ALA A 339 -8.14 -17.00 8.41
N GLU A 340 -7.93 -17.44 7.17
CA GLU A 340 -6.99 -16.84 6.23
C GLU A 340 -7.34 -15.37 5.91
N ALA A 341 -8.62 -15.09 5.63
CA ALA A 341 -9.08 -13.71 5.42
C ALA A 341 -8.86 -12.83 6.66
N PHE A 342 -9.11 -13.37 7.86
CA PHE A 342 -8.87 -12.67 9.12
C PHE A 342 -7.38 -12.45 9.37
N ALA A 343 -6.54 -13.46 9.10
CA ALA A 343 -5.09 -13.39 9.22
C ALA A 343 -4.51 -12.24 8.37
N MET A 344 -4.93 -12.19 7.11
CA MET A 344 -4.45 -11.19 6.17
C MET A 344 -4.92 -9.78 6.49
N ILE A 345 -6.15 -9.58 6.97
CA ILE A 345 -6.59 -8.24 7.40
C ILE A 345 -5.83 -7.74 8.63
N LEU A 346 -5.38 -8.63 9.53
CA LEU A 346 -4.56 -8.26 10.69
C LEU A 346 -3.18 -7.78 10.25
N VAL A 347 -2.62 -8.35 9.17
CA VAL A 347 -1.40 -7.84 8.54
C VAL A 347 -1.63 -6.45 7.97
N ASN A 348 -2.73 -6.21 7.24
CA ASN A 348 -3.05 -4.88 6.71
C ASN A 348 -3.22 -3.85 7.85
N LEU A 349 -3.93 -4.22 8.92
CA LEU A 349 -4.08 -3.36 10.11
C LEU A 349 -2.72 -3.02 10.75
N SER A 350 -1.81 -3.99 10.81
CA SER A 350 -0.49 -3.81 11.42
C SER A 350 0.41 -2.81 10.67
N ILE A 351 0.19 -2.61 9.36
CA ILE A 351 0.93 -1.65 8.54
C ILE A 351 0.53 -0.22 8.92
N GLU A 352 -0.76 0.01 9.15
CA GLU A 352 -1.32 1.33 9.48
C GLU A 352 -1.21 1.70 10.96
N GLN A 353 -1.01 0.71 11.85
CA GLN A 353 -0.83 0.94 13.28
C GLN A 353 0.51 1.62 13.60
N THR A 354 0.45 2.78 14.28
CA THR A 354 1.64 3.52 14.71
C THR A 354 2.07 3.22 16.14
N GLU A 355 1.13 2.84 17.01
CA GLU A 355 1.36 2.60 18.43
C GLU A 355 1.74 1.13 18.71
N LEU A 356 2.88 0.92 19.38
CA LEU A 356 3.42 -0.42 19.65
C LEU A 356 2.44 -1.31 20.45
N LYS A 357 1.66 -0.72 21.36
CA LYS A 357 0.70 -1.46 22.19
C LYS A 357 -0.47 -2.02 21.38
N GLU A 358 -0.98 -1.25 20.43
CA GLU A 358 -2.08 -1.67 19.55
C GLU A 358 -1.62 -2.77 18.59
N LEU A 359 -0.39 -2.62 18.07
CA LEU A 359 0.25 -3.63 17.24
C LEU A 359 0.49 -4.94 18.00
N ALA A 360 0.95 -4.88 19.24
CA ALA A 360 1.14 -6.07 20.06
C ALA A 360 -0.15 -6.88 20.27
N VAL A 361 -1.29 -6.22 20.50
CA VAL A 361 -2.60 -6.89 20.61
C VAL A 361 -2.98 -7.56 19.29
N THR A 362 -2.70 -6.92 18.17
CA THR A 362 -2.98 -7.48 16.82
C THR A 362 -2.12 -8.71 16.53
N VAL A 363 -0.85 -8.68 16.94
CA VAL A 363 0.08 -9.82 16.86
C VAL A 363 -0.41 -10.99 17.75
N GLU A 364 -0.93 -10.72 18.95
CA GLU A 364 -1.48 -11.76 19.82
C GLU A 364 -2.71 -12.44 19.20
N LYS A 365 -3.60 -11.69 18.55
CA LYS A 365 -4.73 -12.26 17.80
C LYS A 365 -4.25 -13.19 16.69
N LEU A 366 -3.27 -12.77 15.89
CA LEU A 366 -2.75 -13.58 14.80
C LEU A 366 -1.94 -14.79 15.31
N GLN A 367 -1.26 -14.66 16.43
CA GLN A 367 -0.58 -15.78 17.09
C GLN A 367 -1.60 -16.84 17.54
N ALA A 368 -2.69 -16.44 18.19
CA ALA A 368 -3.74 -17.37 18.61
C ALA A 368 -4.35 -18.12 17.42
N LEU A 369 -4.50 -17.43 16.28
CA LEU A 369 -4.98 -18.02 15.04
C LEU A 369 -3.97 -19.04 14.46
N GLN A 370 -2.67 -18.70 14.43
CA GLN A 370 -1.60 -19.62 14.01
C GLN A 370 -1.53 -20.86 14.90
N GLU A 371 -1.75 -20.72 16.21
CA GLU A 371 -1.78 -21.85 17.14
C GLU A 371 -2.99 -22.77 16.91
N HIS A 372 -4.10 -22.21 16.43
CA HIS A 372 -5.30 -22.97 16.04
C HIS A 372 -5.13 -23.68 14.68
N PHE A 373 -4.42 -23.07 13.73
CA PHE A 373 -4.17 -23.59 12.38
C PHE A 373 -2.67 -23.78 12.11
N PRO A 374 -1.97 -24.68 12.84
CA PRO A 374 -0.51 -24.78 12.79
C PRO A 374 0.03 -25.19 11.42
N ASP A 375 -0.74 -25.96 10.63
CA ASP A 375 -0.33 -26.49 9.32
C ASP A 375 -0.73 -25.57 8.14
N SER A 376 -1.43 -24.45 8.37
CA SER A 376 -1.80 -23.51 7.30
C SER A 376 -0.60 -22.65 6.92
N ALA A 377 -0.15 -22.77 5.67
CA ALA A 377 0.95 -21.99 5.13
C ALA A 377 0.60 -20.50 5.01
N ASP A 378 -0.63 -20.18 4.60
CA ASP A 378 -1.09 -18.80 4.42
C ASP A 378 -1.19 -18.04 5.76
N ILE A 379 -1.69 -18.69 6.82
CA ILE A 379 -1.72 -18.09 8.17
C ILE A 379 -0.29 -17.96 8.72
N ALA A 380 0.58 -18.93 8.46
CA ALA A 380 1.99 -18.87 8.86
C ALA A 380 2.72 -17.70 8.15
N GLU A 381 2.49 -17.50 6.85
CA GLU A 381 3.02 -16.33 6.14
C GLU A 381 2.50 -15.02 6.75
N ALA A 382 1.19 -14.93 7.00
CA ALA A 382 0.61 -13.74 7.63
C ALA A 382 1.25 -13.47 9.00
N PHE A 383 1.45 -14.50 9.82
CA PHE A 383 2.12 -14.39 11.11
C PHE A 383 3.60 -13.99 10.95
N ALA A 384 4.31 -14.52 9.95
CA ALA A 384 5.66 -14.11 9.63
C ALA A 384 5.76 -12.61 9.30
N ARG A 385 4.83 -12.12 8.48
CA ARG A 385 4.77 -10.72 8.05
C ARG A 385 4.46 -9.77 9.21
N ILE A 386 3.50 -10.12 10.08
CA ILE A 386 3.18 -9.26 11.23
C ILE A 386 4.33 -9.16 12.22
N LEU A 387 5.10 -10.24 12.41
CA LEU A 387 6.29 -10.25 13.28
C LEU A 387 7.38 -9.31 12.74
N VAL A 388 7.53 -9.22 11.42
CA VAL A 388 8.41 -8.22 10.80
C VAL A 388 7.90 -6.80 11.06
N ASN A 389 6.61 -6.53 10.90
CA ASN A 389 6.03 -5.21 11.18
C ASN A 389 6.24 -4.80 12.64
N LEU A 390 6.06 -5.73 13.58
CA LEU A 390 6.39 -5.54 14.99
C LEU A 390 7.86 -5.21 15.20
N SER A 391 8.77 -5.94 14.55
CA SER A 391 10.22 -5.76 14.69
C SER A 391 10.72 -4.37 14.28
N ILE A 392 10.04 -3.73 13.33
CA ILE A 392 10.38 -2.37 12.87
C ILE A 392 10.06 -1.34 13.96
N LYS A 393 9.04 -1.57 14.78
CA LYS A 393 8.59 -0.67 15.85
C LYS A 393 9.29 -0.94 17.18
N GLN A 394 9.78 -2.16 17.41
CA GLN A 394 10.49 -2.53 18.64
C GLN A 394 11.83 -1.78 18.77
N THR A 395 12.01 -1.08 19.89
CA THR A 395 13.27 -0.38 20.21
C THR A 395 14.17 -1.16 21.14
N GLU A 396 13.59 -2.00 22.00
CA GLU A 396 14.31 -2.80 22.99
C GLU A 396 14.81 -4.12 22.39
N LEU A 397 16.13 -4.35 22.47
CA LEU A 397 16.78 -5.52 21.86
C LEU A 397 16.24 -6.86 22.39
N LYS A 398 15.87 -6.92 23.68
CA LYS A 398 15.33 -8.14 24.31
C LYS A 398 13.96 -8.52 23.76
N GLU A 399 13.09 -7.54 23.54
CA GLU A 399 11.75 -7.77 22.97
C GLU A 399 11.87 -8.21 21.51
N LEU A 400 12.75 -7.57 20.75
CA LEU A 400 13.04 -7.94 19.37
C LEU A 400 13.62 -9.36 19.25
N ALA A 401 14.51 -9.76 20.15
CA ALA A 401 15.06 -11.11 20.16
C ALA A 401 13.98 -12.19 20.33
N VAL A 402 12.98 -11.95 21.20
CA VAL A 402 11.85 -12.87 21.38
C VAL A 402 11.00 -12.95 20.10
N THR A 403 10.74 -11.83 19.42
CA THR A 403 10.04 -11.81 18.12
C THR A 403 10.80 -12.61 17.06
N VAL A 404 12.12 -12.48 17.01
CA VAL A 404 12.99 -13.24 16.08
C VAL A 404 12.95 -14.73 16.39
N GLU A 405 12.93 -15.13 17.67
CA GLU A 405 12.81 -16.54 18.06
C GLU A 405 11.48 -17.15 17.63
N LYS A 406 10.36 -16.40 17.74
CA LYS A 406 9.06 -16.85 17.22
C LYS A 406 9.10 -17.11 15.71
N LEU A 407 9.67 -16.16 14.95
CA LEU A 407 9.78 -16.31 13.49
C LEU A 407 10.78 -17.40 13.08
N GLN A 408 11.85 -17.60 13.87
CA GLN A 408 12.77 -18.71 13.67
C GLN A 408 12.07 -20.07 13.85
N ALA A 409 11.28 -20.23 14.92
CA ALA A 409 10.52 -21.45 15.15
C ALA A 409 9.54 -21.74 14.00
N LEU A 410 8.91 -20.69 13.46
CA LEU A 410 8.02 -20.79 12.30
C LEU A 410 8.79 -21.21 11.03
N GLN A 411 9.96 -20.62 10.77
CA GLN A 411 10.83 -21.02 9.65
C GLN A 411 11.32 -22.47 9.80
N GLU A 412 11.58 -22.94 11.01
CA GLU A 412 11.97 -24.34 11.26
C GLU A 412 10.80 -25.30 11.00
N HIS A 413 9.56 -24.86 11.23
CA HIS A 413 8.36 -25.63 10.93
C HIS A 413 8.04 -25.69 9.43
N PHE A 414 8.29 -24.60 8.69
CA PHE A 414 8.09 -24.49 7.24
C PHE A 414 9.42 -24.25 6.50
N PRO A 415 10.33 -25.24 6.49
CA PRO A 415 11.72 -24.99 6.17
C PRO A 415 11.96 -24.72 4.67
N ASP A 416 11.05 -25.12 3.79
CA ASP A 416 11.12 -24.91 2.33
C ASP A 416 10.21 -23.78 1.81
N SER A 417 9.48 -23.08 2.68
CA SER A 417 8.63 -21.94 2.29
C SER A 417 9.50 -20.69 2.07
N ALA A 418 9.52 -20.19 0.83
CA ALA A 418 10.15 -18.90 0.51
C ALA A 418 9.40 -17.73 1.17
N ASP A 419 8.06 -17.81 1.22
CA ASP A 419 7.19 -16.76 1.76
C ASP A 419 7.37 -16.53 3.27
N ILE A 420 7.91 -17.52 4.00
CA ILE A 420 8.31 -17.38 5.42
C ILE A 420 9.81 -17.04 5.55
N ALA A 421 10.65 -17.57 4.66
CA ALA A 421 12.09 -17.32 4.65
C ALA A 421 12.43 -15.84 4.38
N GLU A 422 11.70 -15.18 3.50
CA GLU A 422 11.89 -13.77 3.19
C GLU A 422 11.60 -12.84 4.39
N PRO A 423 10.45 -12.96 5.09
CA PRO A 423 10.23 -12.30 6.38
C PRO A 423 11.31 -12.61 7.41
N PHE A 424 11.76 -13.88 7.51
CA PHE A 424 12.81 -14.25 8.45
C PHE A 424 14.16 -13.58 8.11
N ALA A 425 14.49 -13.47 6.83
CA ALA A 425 15.66 -12.72 6.37
C ALA A 425 15.58 -11.24 6.80
N ARG A 426 14.40 -10.63 6.64
CA ARG A 426 14.16 -9.22 6.98
C ARG A 426 14.21 -8.97 8.50
N ILE A 427 13.67 -9.88 9.32
CA ILE A 427 13.74 -9.74 10.78
C ILE A 427 15.18 -9.90 11.29
N LEU A 428 15.99 -10.79 10.70
CA LEU A 428 17.40 -10.94 11.03
C LEU A 428 18.19 -9.67 10.70
N PHE A 429 17.90 -9.04 9.57
CA PHE A 429 18.45 -7.73 9.26
C PHE A 429 18.05 -6.68 10.30
N ASN A 430 16.76 -6.57 10.66
CA ASN A 430 16.29 -5.62 11.68
C ASN A 430 17.00 -5.85 13.03
N LEU A 431 17.14 -7.10 13.47
CA LEU A 431 17.91 -7.47 14.66
C LEU A 431 19.35 -6.95 14.59
N SER A 432 20.02 -7.14 13.46
CA SER A 432 21.42 -6.71 13.28
C SER A 432 21.62 -5.20 13.42
N THR A 433 20.61 -4.39 13.05
CA THR A 433 20.68 -2.93 13.18
C THR A 433 20.58 -2.45 14.62
N LYS A 434 20.03 -3.27 15.53
CA LYS A 434 19.88 -2.97 16.96
C LYS A 434 20.97 -3.57 17.83
N GLN A 435 21.61 -4.65 17.35
CA GLN A 435 22.76 -5.24 18.02
C GLN A 435 23.92 -4.24 18.06
N THR A 436 24.56 -4.09 19.22
CA THR A 436 25.75 -3.23 19.42
C THR A 436 27.05 -4.04 19.42
N GLU A 437 26.97 -5.32 19.81
CA GLU A 437 28.14 -6.20 19.84
C GLU A 437 28.41 -6.85 18.49
N VAL A 438 29.65 -6.73 18.00
CA VAL A 438 30.09 -7.32 16.73
C VAL A 438 29.95 -8.85 16.72
N ALA A 439 30.13 -9.51 17.87
CA ALA A 439 30.01 -10.96 17.98
C ALA A 439 28.56 -11.44 17.73
N GLU A 440 27.57 -10.72 18.27
CA GLU A 440 26.16 -11.00 18.04
C GLU A 440 25.77 -10.78 16.58
N ARG A 441 26.19 -9.66 15.98
CA ARG A 441 25.96 -9.39 14.55
C ARG A 441 26.57 -10.47 13.67
N LYS A 442 27.79 -10.92 13.96
CA LYS A 442 28.43 -12.04 13.21
C LYS A 442 27.60 -13.31 13.27
N ASN A 443 26.95 -13.62 14.41
CA ASN A 443 26.08 -14.78 14.52
C ASN A 443 24.80 -14.60 13.70
N THR A 444 24.18 -13.42 13.75
CA THR A 444 23.01 -13.08 12.91
C THR A 444 23.34 -13.15 11.42
N THR A 445 24.50 -12.64 10.98
CA THR A 445 24.99 -12.75 9.60
C THR A 445 25.21 -14.19 9.17
N LYS A 446 25.65 -15.08 10.06
CA LYS A 446 25.79 -16.52 9.75
C LYS A 446 24.43 -17.19 9.54
N LYS A 447 23.42 -16.86 10.37
CA LYS A 447 22.04 -17.34 10.18
C LYS A 447 21.50 -16.90 8.82
N LEU A 448 21.70 -15.63 8.47
CA LEU A 448 21.23 -15.11 7.19
C LEU A 448 21.99 -15.69 5.97
N LEU A 449 23.29 -15.98 6.11
CA LEU A 449 24.05 -16.71 5.09
C LEU A 449 23.47 -18.11 4.88
N ALA A 450 23.24 -18.88 5.96
CA ALA A 450 22.68 -20.23 5.85
C ALA A 450 21.30 -20.21 5.18
N LEU A 451 20.51 -19.17 5.43
CA LEU A 451 19.23 -18.97 4.77
C LEU A 451 19.38 -18.65 3.28
N GLN A 452 20.32 -17.76 2.92
CA GLN A 452 20.63 -17.47 1.51
C GLN A 452 21.09 -18.75 0.79
N GLU A 453 22.00 -19.53 1.38
CA GLU A 453 22.52 -20.76 0.77
C GLU A 453 21.41 -21.79 0.51
N ARG A 454 20.33 -21.76 1.31
CA ARG A 454 19.13 -22.59 1.11
C ARG A 454 18.22 -22.05 0.01
N PHE A 455 18.12 -20.73 -0.14
CA PHE A 455 17.30 -20.04 -1.14
C PHE A 455 18.18 -19.18 -2.07
N PRO A 456 19.05 -19.81 -2.89
CA PRO A 456 20.06 -19.09 -3.67
C PRO A 456 19.47 -18.17 -4.74
N ASP A 457 18.26 -18.47 -5.19
CA ASP A 457 17.56 -17.74 -6.26
C ASP A 457 16.65 -16.62 -5.75
N SER A 458 16.50 -16.43 -4.43
CA SER A 458 15.66 -15.34 -3.87
C SER A 458 16.45 -14.02 -3.80
N PRO A 459 16.11 -13.01 -4.62
CA PRO A 459 16.78 -11.71 -4.60
C PRO A 459 16.51 -10.95 -3.29
N ASP A 460 15.34 -11.15 -2.67
CA ASP A 460 14.97 -10.49 -1.41
C ASP A 460 15.84 -10.96 -0.24
N ILE A 461 16.05 -12.27 -0.09
CA ILE A 461 16.97 -12.83 0.91
C ILE A 461 18.41 -12.39 0.61
N GLY A 462 18.82 -12.43 -0.67
CA GLY A 462 20.12 -11.93 -1.12
C GLY A 462 20.35 -10.47 -0.72
N LEU A 463 19.36 -9.61 -0.93
CA LEU A 463 19.45 -8.20 -0.56
C LEU A 463 19.57 -8.00 0.96
N GLN A 464 18.83 -8.73 1.78
CA GLN A 464 19.01 -8.66 3.24
C GLN A 464 20.40 -9.12 3.65
N TYR A 465 20.94 -10.15 2.98
CA TYR A 465 22.31 -10.62 3.22
C TYR A 465 23.37 -9.56 2.83
N ALA A 466 23.19 -8.87 1.70
CA ALA A 466 24.04 -7.75 1.30
C ALA A 466 24.05 -6.64 2.36
N LYS A 467 22.85 -6.24 2.82
CA LYS A 467 22.70 -5.16 3.80
C LYS A 467 23.34 -5.50 5.14
N ILE A 468 23.17 -6.73 5.64
CA ILE A 468 23.83 -7.13 6.90
C ILE A 468 25.35 -7.21 6.75
N LEU A 469 25.88 -7.63 5.60
CA LEU A 469 27.31 -7.66 5.33
C LEU A 469 27.91 -6.26 5.37
N TYR A 470 27.22 -5.29 4.76
CA TYR A 470 27.60 -3.89 4.78
C TYR A 470 27.56 -3.30 6.20
N ASN A 471 26.50 -3.53 6.96
CA ASN A 471 26.42 -3.06 8.36
C ASN A 471 27.51 -3.69 9.24
N LEU A 472 27.79 -4.98 9.04
CA LEU A 472 28.86 -5.67 9.75
C LEU A 472 30.25 -5.09 9.40
N LEU A 473 30.43 -4.63 8.16
CA LEU A 473 31.65 -4.01 7.66
C LEU A 473 31.92 -2.65 8.30
N ILE A 474 30.90 -1.79 8.42
CA ILE A 474 31.04 -0.45 9.04
C ILE A 474 31.62 -0.55 10.46
N GLU A 475 31.27 -1.62 11.16
CA GLU A 475 31.63 -1.85 12.56
C GLU A 475 32.96 -2.60 12.72
N GLN A 476 33.63 -2.92 11.61
CA GLN A 476 34.89 -3.64 11.56
C GLN A 476 35.98 -2.81 10.88
N THR A 477 37.12 -2.65 11.55
CA THR A 477 38.21 -1.77 11.09
C THR A 477 39.34 -2.51 10.37
N GLY A 478 39.33 -3.84 10.32
CA GLY A 478 40.43 -4.64 9.76
C GLY A 478 40.31 -4.90 8.26
N VAL A 479 41.44 -4.79 7.54
CA VAL A 479 41.55 -5.04 6.08
C VAL A 479 41.08 -6.44 5.70
N ALA A 480 41.43 -7.45 6.51
CA ALA A 480 41.09 -8.85 6.24
C ALA A 480 39.57 -9.07 6.26
N GLU A 481 38.87 -8.46 7.21
CA GLU A 481 37.42 -8.49 7.31
C GLU A 481 36.76 -7.82 6.09
N ARG A 482 37.29 -6.68 5.64
CA ARG A 482 36.78 -5.98 4.45
C ARG A 482 36.95 -6.82 3.18
N GLN A 483 38.07 -7.51 3.03
CA GLN A 483 38.30 -8.43 1.92
C GLN A 483 37.37 -9.65 1.97
N ILE A 484 37.03 -10.16 3.16
CA ILE A 484 36.05 -11.25 3.31
C ILE A 484 34.65 -10.78 2.91
N ALA A 485 34.24 -9.59 3.35
CA ALA A 485 32.96 -9.00 2.97
C ALA A 485 32.87 -8.77 1.46
N GLU A 486 33.94 -8.23 0.85
CA GLU A 486 34.04 -8.04 -0.60
C GLU A 486 33.89 -9.35 -1.36
N LYS A 487 34.58 -10.43 -0.96
CA LYS A 487 34.46 -11.74 -1.61
C LYS A 487 33.05 -12.31 -1.53
N LYS A 488 32.41 -12.21 -0.37
CA LYS A 488 31.03 -12.67 -0.19
C LYS A 488 30.05 -11.87 -1.03
N MET A 489 30.24 -10.56 -1.07
CA MET A 489 29.40 -9.66 -1.87
C MET A 489 29.61 -9.85 -3.36
N HIS A 490 30.84 -10.17 -3.79
CA HIS A 490 31.15 -10.51 -5.18
C HIS A 490 30.37 -11.75 -5.63
N ILE A 491 30.40 -12.84 -4.85
CA ILE A 491 29.63 -14.05 -5.13
C ILE A 491 28.14 -13.73 -5.22
N LEU A 492 27.62 -12.94 -4.27
CA LEU A 492 26.22 -12.55 -4.28
C LEU A 492 25.85 -11.72 -5.53
N HIS A 493 26.69 -10.78 -5.94
CA HIS A 493 26.48 -10.00 -7.15
C HIS A 493 26.53 -10.87 -8.42
N GLU A 494 27.39 -11.90 -8.47
CA GLU A 494 27.41 -12.86 -9.58
C GLU A 494 26.12 -13.69 -9.66
N CYS A 495 25.51 -14.03 -8.53
CA CYS A 495 24.19 -14.67 -8.49
C CYS A 495 23.07 -13.73 -8.96
N PHE A 496 23.18 -12.43 -8.66
CA PHE A 496 22.16 -11.42 -8.99
C PHE A 496 22.75 -10.26 -9.82
N PRO A 497 23.21 -10.52 -11.05
CA PRO A 497 23.94 -9.54 -11.86
C PRO A 497 23.06 -8.39 -12.37
N ASP A 498 21.73 -8.55 -12.34
CA ASP A 498 20.74 -7.56 -12.79
C ASP A 498 20.08 -6.81 -11.62
N SER A 499 20.42 -7.11 -10.36
CA SER A 499 19.86 -6.43 -9.18
C SER A 499 20.58 -5.10 -8.92
N PRO A 500 19.91 -3.93 -9.08
CA PRO A 500 20.53 -2.65 -8.81
C PRO A 500 20.89 -2.47 -7.34
N ASP A 501 20.04 -2.92 -6.42
CA ASP A 501 20.22 -2.75 -4.98
C ASP A 501 21.43 -3.56 -4.46
N ILE A 502 21.60 -4.80 -4.93
CA ILE A 502 22.76 -5.63 -4.59
C ILE A 502 24.03 -5.01 -5.21
N THR A 503 23.96 -4.50 -6.43
CA THR A 503 25.10 -3.84 -7.08
C THR A 503 25.53 -2.58 -6.33
N GLU A 504 24.57 -1.77 -5.87
CA GLU A 504 24.81 -0.60 -5.03
C GLU A 504 25.51 -0.98 -3.73
N MET A 505 25.00 -1.98 -3.02
CA MET A 505 25.66 -2.49 -1.79
C MET A 505 27.09 -2.97 -2.07
N TYR A 506 27.33 -3.60 -3.23
CA TYR A 506 28.67 -4.06 -3.59
C TYR A 506 29.60 -2.89 -3.88
N ALA A 507 29.11 -1.85 -4.56
CA ALA A 507 29.87 -0.64 -4.80
C ALA A 507 30.27 0.06 -3.48
N MET A 508 29.37 0.11 -2.50
CA MET A 508 29.67 0.67 -1.17
C MET A 508 30.69 -0.18 -0.39
N ILE A 509 30.65 -1.50 -0.51
CA ILE A 509 31.66 -2.40 0.09
C ILE A 509 33.03 -2.19 -0.57
N LEU A 510 33.09 -2.04 -1.90
CA LEU A 510 34.33 -1.75 -2.63
C LEU A 510 34.90 -0.38 -2.25
N LEU A 511 34.05 0.64 -2.11
CA LEU A 511 34.47 1.96 -1.63
C LEU A 511 35.08 1.87 -0.22
N ASN A 512 34.41 1.17 0.71
CA ASN A 512 34.94 0.97 2.07
C ASN A 512 36.26 0.17 2.08
N LEU A 513 36.37 -0.90 1.28
CA LEU A 513 37.61 -1.66 1.14
C LEU A 513 38.75 -0.75 0.68
N SER A 514 38.46 0.14 -0.26
CA SER A 514 39.47 1.03 -0.84
C SER A 514 40.04 2.03 0.16
N THR A 515 39.40 2.30 1.31
CA THR A 515 39.91 3.24 2.33
C THR A 515 41.17 2.77 3.05
N GLU A 516 41.41 1.46 3.17
CA GLU A 516 42.72 0.95 3.64
C GLU A 516 43.69 0.58 2.52
N GLN A 517 43.23 0.56 1.25
CA GLN A 517 44.10 0.24 0.12
C GLN A 517 45.08 1.40 -0.10
N THR A 518 46.36 1.15 0.13
CA THR A 518 47.45 2.13 -0.06
C THR A 518 48.27 1.82 -1.32
N GLU A 519 48.17 0.60 -1.85
CA GLU A 519 48.83 0.21 -3.09
C GLU A 519 48.02 0.62 -4.32
N VAL A 520 48.67 1.26 -5.29
CA VAL A 520 48.04 1.73 -6.53
C VAL A 520 47.38 0.58 -7.29
N ALA A 521 48.03 -0.58 -7.36
CA ALA A 521 47.50 -1.75 -8.08
C ALA A 521 46.18 -2.26 -7.48
N GLU A 522 46.03 -2.20 -6.15
CA GLU A 522 44.79 -2.61 -5.47
C GLU A 522 43.65 -1.62 -5.76
N LEU A 523 43.94 -0.32 -5.69
CA LEU A 523 42.97 0.73 -6.02
C LEU A 523 42.54 0.67 -7.50
N GLU A 524 43.47 0.41 -8.41
CA GLU A 524 43.18 0.23 -9.84
C GLU A 524 42.28 -0.99 -10.09
N ALA A 525 42.53 -2.10 -9.41
CA ALA A 525 41.68 -3.30 -9.51
C ALA A 525 40.25 -3.03 -9.01
N THR A 526 40.10 -2.34 -7.88
CA THR A 526 38.81 -1.94 -7.33
C THR A 526 38.08 -0.97 -8.27
N ALA A 527 38.81 0.00 -8.85
CA ALA A 527 38.26 0.96 -9.81
C ALA A 527 37.76 0.28 -11.10
N GLU A 528 38.47 -0.73 -11.62
CA GLU A 528 38.04 -1.44 -12.82
C GLU A 528 36.76 -2.27 -12.57
N LYS A 529 36.60 -2.87 -11.38
CA LYS A 529 35.35 -3.54 -10.99
C LYS A 529 34.14 -2.58 -11.06
N LEU A 530 34.25 -1.41 -10.43
CA LEU A 530 33.18 -0.40 -10.43
C LEU A 530 32.89 0.15 -11.83
N LYS A 531 33.92 0.32 -12.65
CA LYS A 531 33.78 0.76 -14.04
C LYS A 531 33.04 -0.27 -14.90
N ILE A 532 33.27 -1.57 -14.68
CA ILE A 532 32.52 -2.65 -15.34
C ILE A 532 31.05 -2.59 -14.91
N MET A 533 30.76 -2.45 -13.61
CA MET A 533 29.39 -2.32 -13.10
C MET A 533 28.66 -1.11 -13.70
N LEU A 534 29.33 0.05 -13.76
CA LEU A 534 28.77 1.28 -14.32
C LEU A 534 28.38 1.14 -15.81
N LYS A 535 29.06 0.27 -16.57
CA LYS A 535 28.72 -0.02 -17.97
C LYS A 535 27.50 -0.92 -18.11
N ASN A 536 27.32 -1.84 -17.16
CA ASN A 536 26.28 -2.87 -17.25
C ASN A 536 24.90 -2.36 -16.80
N PHE A 537 24.86 -1.34 -15.93
CA PHE A 537 23.61 -0.78 -15.39
C PHE A 537 23.27 0.60 -15.95
N LYS A 538 21.99 0.84 -16.25
CA LYS A 538 21.49 2.19 -16.55
C LYS A 538 21.36 2.98 -15.24
N ASN A 539 22.25 3.97 -15.04
CA ASN A 539 22.22 4.94 -13.94
C ASN A 539 22.41 4.38 -12.49
N PRO A 540 23.45 3.58 -12.18
CA PRO A 540 23.75 3.23 -10.79
C PRO A 540 24.46 4.40 -10.09
N LYS A 541 23.65 5.27 -9.48
CA LYS A 541 24.06 6.55 -8.89
C LYS A 541 25.20 6.40 -7.88
N GLU A 542 25.09 5.40 -7.02
CA GLU A 542 26.03 5.10 -5.94
C GLU A 542 27.28 4.39 -6.45
N THR A 543 27.18 3.60 -7.52
CA THR A 543 28.34 3.04 -8.21
C THR A 543 29.17 4.13 -8.88
N ALA A 544 28.53 5.13 -9.50
CA ALA A 544 29.23 6.27 -10.10
C ALA A 544 29.96 7.10 -9.03
N LEU A 545 29.32 7.33 -7.88
CA LEU A 545 29.92 8.01 -6.73
C LEU A 545 31.13 7.23 -6.20
N ALA A 546 30.98 5.93 -5.93
CA ALA A 546 32.06 5.07 -5.47
C ALA A 546 33.23 5.05 -6.46
N TYR A 547 32.94 4.94 -7.76
CA TYR A 547 33.96 4.94 -8.80
C TYR A 547 34.72 6.27 -8.83
N ALA A 548 34.01 7.40 -8.81
CA ALA A 548 34.61 8.71 -8.77
C ALA A 548 35.47 8.93 -7.51
N GLY A 549 35.02 8.46 -6.34
CA GLY A 549 35.78 8.53 -5.09
C GLY A 549 37.10 7.76 -5.12
N ILE A 550 37.10 6.58 -5.75
CA ILE A 550 38.34 5.79 -5.92
C ILE A 550 39.26 6.44 -6.95
N LEU A 551 38.72 6.96 -8.06
CA LEU A 551 39.51 7.71 -9.04
C LEU A 551 40.17 8.96 -8.43
N ALA A 552 39.44 9.70 -7.59
CA ALA A 552 40.00 10.85 -6.86
C ALA A 552 41.14 10.42 -5.93
N SER A 553 41.01 9.26 -5.27
CA SER A 553 42.09 8.69 -4.46
C SER A 553 43.30 8.26 -5.30
N LEU A 554 43.07 7.65 -6.48
CA LEU A 554 44.12 7.24 -7.41
C LEU A 554 44.91 8.42 -7.96
N TYR A 555 44.25 9.56 -8.20
CA TYR A 555 44.89 10.78 -8.70
C TYR A 555 46.09 11.22 -7.84
N ASP A 556 45.96 11.11 -6.51
CA ASP A 556 47.02 11.45 -5.55
C ASP A 556 48.28 10.57 -5.74
N HIS A 557 48.09 9.31 -6.13
CA HIS A 557 49.17 8.33 -6.27
C HIS A 557 49.77 8.25 -7.68
N GLN A 558 49.08 8.80 -8.70
CA GLN A 558 49.56 8.81 -10.07
C GLN A 558 50.75 9.77 -10.23
N THR A 559 51.83 9.33 -10.89
CA THR A 559 53.02 10.16 -11.16
C THR A 559 53.14 10.60 -12.61
N LYS A 560 52.45 9.92 -13.54
CA LYS A 560 52.48 10.25 -14.97
C LYS A 560 51.40 11.26 -15.32
N VAL A 561 51.78 12.30 -16.04
CA VAL A 561 50.88 13.38 -16.48
C VAL A 561 49.71 12.85 -17.33
N GLY A 562 49.95 11.87 -18.20
CA GLY A 562 48.90 11.29 -19.05
C GLY A 562 47.82 10.53 -18.27
N GLU A 563 48.22 9.79 -17.23
CA GLU A 563 47.28 9.05 -16.35
C GLU A 563 46.42 10.02 -15.55
N ARG A 564 47.02 11.09 -15.01
CA ARG A 564 46.30 12.16 -14.29
C ARG A 564 45.25 12.83 -15.18
N LEU A 565 45.62 13.18 -16.42
CA LEU A 565 44.70 13.80 -17.36
C LEU A 565 43.48 12.92 -17.66
N GLN A 566 43.71 11.62 -17.87
CA GLN A 566 42.64 10.65 -18.14
C GLN A 566 41.69 10.50 -16.92
N THR A 567 42.25 10.45 -15.71
CA THR A 567 41.47 10.41 -14.46
C THR A 567 40.60 11.66 -14.33
N THR A 568 41.17 12.85 -14.57
CA THR A 568 40.43 14.12 -14.51
C THR A 568 39.28 14.18 -15.49
N GLU A 569 39.50 13.81 -16.76
CA GLU A 569 38.43 13.77 -17.76
C GLU A 569 37.32 12.79 -17.40
N THR A 570 37.67 11.66 -16.79
CA THR A 570 36.69 10.65 -16.36
C THR A 570 35.83 11.17 -15.21
N ILE A 571 36.44 11.77 -14.18
CA ILE A 571 35.69 12.36 -13.06
C ILE A 571 34.78 13.50 -13.54
N LYS A 572 35.24 14.35 -14.48
CA LYS A 572 34.41 15.41 -15.07
C LYS A 572 33.15 14.87 -15.75
N LYS A 573 33.30 13.83 -16.59
CA LYS A 573 32.15 13.17 -17.25
C LYS A 573 31.18 12.57 -16.23
N LEU A 574 31.70 11.91 -15.19
CA LEU A 574 30.88 11.38 -14.12
C LEU A 574 30.13 12.48 -13.37
N TYR A 575 30.79 13.61 -13.09
CA TYR A 575 30.13 14.75 -12.46
C TYR A 575 29.06 15.37 -13.36
N GLU A 576 29.32 15.57 -14.65
CA GLU A 576 28.32 16.10 -15.60
C GLU A 576 27.06 15.22 -15.63
N GLN A 577 27.23 13.90 -15.62
CA GLN A 577 26.11 12.95 -15.66
C GLN A 577 25.41 12.77 -14.30
N PHE A 578 26.13 12.83 -13.18
CA PHE A 578 25.64 12.45 -11.84
C PHE A 578 25.74 13.56 -10.78
N SER A 579 25.90 14.83 -11.19
CA SER A 579 26.11 15.98 -10.30
C SER A 579 25.10 16.07 -9.15
N LYS A 580 23.81 15.80 -9.38
CA LYS A 580 22.77 15.85 -8.33
C LYS A 580 23.03 14.87 -7.19
N VAL A 581 23.47 13.65 -7.50
CA VAL A 581 23.76 12.60 -6.51
C VAL A 581 25.04 12.94 -5.76
N MET A 582 26.07 13.37 -6.48
CA MET A 582 27.33 13.79 -5.86
C MET A 582 27.11 14.99 -4.92
N LEU A 583 26.32 15.98 -5.33
CA LEU A 583 25.96 17.12 -4.50
C LEU A 583 25.19 16.70 -3.24
N GLN A 584 24.23 15.78 -3.36
CA GLN A 584 23.54 15.22 -2.18
C GLN A 584 24.51 14.52 -1.24
N SER A 585 25.41 13.70 -1.77
CA SER A 585 26.43 13.01 -0.97
C SER A 585 27.37 14.00 -0.27
N PHE A 586 27.74 15.11 -0.92
CA PHE A 586 28.51 16.17 -0.28
C PHE A 586 27.71 16.86 0.82
N ASP A 587 26.42 17.10 0.61
CA ASP A 587 25.54 17.66 1.64
C ASP A 587 25.50 16.76 2.88
N ASP A 588 25.36 15.45 2.69
CA ASP A 588 25.33 14.46 3.77
C ASP A 588 26.69 14.36 4.49
N LEU A 589 27.80 14.41 3.74
CA LEU A 589 29.16 14.43 4.26
C LEU A 589 29.39 15.64 5.17
N PHE A 590 29.00 16.84 4.72
CA PHE A 590 29.14 18.05 5.51
C PHE A 590 28.19 18.08 6.72
N PHE A 591 27.09 17.32 6.74
CA PHE A 591 26.18 17.33 7.89
C PHE A 591 26.54 16.30 8.96
N HIS A 592 26.82 15.05 8.58
CA HIS A 592 26.89 13.93 9.54
C HIS A 592 28.30 13.63 10.05
N ASN A 593 29.35 14.09 9.35
CA ASN A 593 30.71 13.70 9.67
C ASN A 593 31.47 14.81 10.41
N ASP A 594 31.90 14.56 11.64
CA ASP A 594 32.64 15.56 12.43
C ASP A 594 34.09 15.76 11.94
N ASN A 595 34.62 14.82 11.14
CA ASN A 595 35.92 14.90 10.48
C ASN A 595 35.78 14.75 8.96
N ILE A 596 35.29 15.81 8.30
CA ILE A 596 35.09 15.82 6.84
C ILE A 596 36.39 15.44 6.09
N CYS A 597 37.53 15.97 6.53
CA CYS A 597 38.78 15.99 5.77
C CYS A 597 39.48 14.62 5.56
N ASP A 598 39.01 13.57 6.24
CA ASP A 598 39.65 12.24 6.21
C ASP A 598 38.91 11.22 5.32
N SER A 599 37.75 11.59 4.76
CA SER A 599 36.91 10.70 3.95
C SER A 599 37.30 10.68 2.46
N LYS A 600 36.99 9.59 1.75
CA LYS A 600 37.20 9.54 0.28
C LYS A 600 36.20 10.40 -0.47
N GLU A 601 35.00 10.53 0.07
CA GLU A 601 33.97 11.45 -0.37
C GLU A 601 34.50 12.89 -0.31
N TYR A 602 35.28 13.24 0.72
CA TYR A 602 35.98 14.51 0.77
C TYR A 602 37.08 14.64 -0.28
N LYS A 603 37.87 13.58 -0.54
CA LYS A 603 38.85 13.62 -1.64
C LYS A 603 38.19 13.90 -2.98
N LEU A 604 37.06 13.26 -3.26
CA LEU A 604 36.26 13.52 -4.46
C LEU A 604 35.72 14.95 -4.47
N PHE A 605 35.14 15.41 -3.36
CA PHE A 605 34.66 16.78 -3.20
C PHE A 605 35.76 17.80 -3.47
N ASN A 606 36.93 17.63 -2.85
CA ASN A 606 38.09 18.51 -3.00
C ASN A 606 38.62 18.51 -4.44
N PHE A 607 38.62 17.34 -5.09
CA PHE A 607 38.97 17.22 -6.52
C PHE A 607 38.00 18.03 -7.40
N ILE A 608 36.69 17.84 -7.23
CA ILE A 608 35.65 18.51 -8.03
C ILE A 608 35.64 20.02 -7.75
N LEU A 609 35.91 20.43 -6.50
CA LEU A 609 36.09 21.82 -6.12
C LEU A 609 37.25 22.46 -6.90
N LYS A 610 38.43 21.84 -6.96
CA LYS A 610 39.58 22.39 -7.71
C LYS A 610 39.32 22.52 -9.20
N GLU A 611 38.63 21.55 -9.79
CA GLU A 611 38.25 21.59 -11.21
C GLU A 611 37.20 22.67 -11.53
N GLY A 612 36.74 23.42 -10.52
CA GLY A 612 35.82 24.54 -10.71
C GLY A 612 34.39 24.11 -11.02
N LEU A 613 34.07 22.83 -10.81
CA LEU A 613 32.77 22.25 -11.14
C LEU A 613 31.67 22.69 -10.16
N LEU A 614 32.06 23.11 -8.95
CA LEU A 614 31.14 23.58 -7.90
C LEU A 614 30.80 25.08 -7.98
N LYS A 615 31.33 25.82 -8.96
CA LYS A 615 31.19 27.30 -9.09
C LYS A 615 29.73 27.79 -9.16
N ASN A 616 28.83 26.97 -9.67
CA ASN A 616 27.39 27.30 -9.81
C ASN A 616 26.53 26.64 -8.72
N THR A 617 27.17 26.11 -7.67
CA THR A 617 26.50 25.42 -6.57
C THR A 617 26.63 26.24 -5.29
N LYS A 618 25.97 25.78 -4.22
CA LYS A 618 26.10 26.40 -2.91
C LYS A 618 27.56 26.45 -2.41
N TYR A 619 28.38 25.47 -2.79
CA TYR A 619 29.81 25.38 -2.46
C TYR A 619 30.71 26.39 -3.17
N ALA A 620 30.18 27.29 -4.00
CA ALA A 620 30.97 28.26 -4.77
C ALA A 620 31.91 29.12 -3.90
N ILE A 621 31.54 29.43 -2.66
CA ILE A 621 32.39 30.19 -1.73
C ILE A 621 33.71 29.46 -1.42
N LEU A 622 33.70 28.14 -1.45
CA LEU A 622 34.88 27.34 -1.13
C LEU A 622 35.91 27.36 -2.26
N GLN A 623 35.50 27.72 -3.49
CA GLN A 623 36.37 27.78 -4.65
C GLN A 623 37.51 28.77 -4.44
N THR A 624 37.18 29.97 -3.95
CA THR A 624 38.16 31.03 -3.72
C THR A 624 39.15 30.65 -2.63
N TRP A 625 38.72 29.90 -1.61
CA TRP A 625 39.59 29.38 -0.56
C TRP A 625 40.52 28.28 -1.09
N ALA A 626 39.98 27.36 -1.91
CA ALA A 626 40.76 26.29 -2.54
C ALA A 626 41.77 26.79 -3.59
N GLU A 627 41.51 27.94 -4.24
CA GLU A 627 42.48 28.60 -5.13
C GLU A 627 43.63 29.28 -4.36
N HIS A 628 43.37 29.74 -3.12
CA HIS A 628 44.34 30.45 -2.30
C HIS A 628 45.26 29.51 -1.50
N TYR A 629 44.69 28.47 -0.89
CA TYR A 629 45.41 27.53 -0.02
C TYR A 629 45.77 26.22 -0.72
N LYS A 630 46.83 25.55 -0.26
CA LYS A 630 47.21 24.21 -0.75
C LYS A 630 46.23 23.14 -0.26
N GLU A 631 46.14 22.05 -1.02
CA GLU A 631 45.14 20.97 -0.87
C GLU A 631 45.10 20.35 0.53
N ASP A 632 46.27 20.18 1.16
CA ASP A 632 46.44 19.59 2.49
C ASP A 632 46.73 20.62 3.59
N SER A 633 46.56 21.90 3.29
CA SER A 633 46.80 22.96 4.27
C SER A 633 45.86 22.84 5.46
N ASP A 634 46.42 23.03 6.66
CA ASP A 634 45.63 23.03 7.89
C ASP A 634 44.62 24.20 7.87
N GLU A 635 44.96 25.29 7.18
CA GLU A 635 44.10 26.45 6.97
C GLU A 635 42.82 26.10 6.20
N LEU A 636 42.91 25.46 5.02
CA LEU A 636 41.72 25.10 4.24
C LEU A 636 40.85 24.09 5.00
N LYS A 637 41.47 23.09 5.62
CA LYS A 637 40.77 22.08 6.43
C LYS A 637 40.00 22.74 7.58
N ASN A 638 40.62 23.69 8.28
CA ASN A 638 39.97 24.38 9.39
C ASN A 638 38.87 25.34 8.92
N LEU A 639 39.05 26.07 7.81
CA LEU A 639 37.99 26.91 7.22
C LEU A 639 36.75 26.09 6.83
N LEU A 640 36.97 24.91 6.24
CA LEU A 640 35.88 23.99 5.90
C LEU A 640 35.13 23.50 7.14
N SER A 641 35.85 23.17 8.22
CA SER A 641 35.22 22.82 9.51
C SER A 641 34.44 24.00 10.11
N ILE A 642 35.00 25.21 10.11
CA ILE A 642 34.30 26.41 10.59
C ILE A 642 33.00 26.60 9.82
N TYR A 643 33.09 26.55 8.48
CA TYR A 643 31.95 26.71 7.61
C TYR A 643 30.89 25.61 7.83
N GLN A 644 31.31 24.36 8.03
CA GLN A 644 30.44 23.25 8.39
C GLN A 644 29.60 23.55 9.64
N TYR A 645 30.26 23.97 10.74
CA TYR A 645 29.55 24.28 11.99
C TYR A 645 28.60 25.47 11.84
N VAL A 646 28.99 26.49 11.08
CA VAL A 646 28.08 27.61 10.74
C VAL A 646 26.83 27.09 10.04
N GLN A 647 26.95 26.20 9.06
CA GLN A 647 25.77 25.64 8.38
C GLN A 647 24.94 24.72 9.30
N LYS A 648 25.57 23.90 10.17
CA LYS A 648 24.89 23.11 11.19
C LYS A 648 24.05 24.00 12.13
N ILE A 649 24.64 25.10 12.61
CA ILE A 649 23.97 26.11 13.44
C ILE A 649 22.80 26.75 12.67
N LYS A 650 23.03 27.18 11.43
CA LYS A 650 22.01 27.81 10.58
C LYS A 650 20.82 26.89 10.34
N TYR A 651 21.07 25.61 10.06
CA TYR A 651 20.02 24.61 9.96
C TYR A 651 19.27 24.43 11.28
N GLN A 652 19.98 24.34 12.40
CA GLN A 652 19.37 24.19 13.72
C GLN A 652 18.47 25.38 14.08
N LEU A 653 18.81 26.59 13.64
CA LEU A 653 18.01 27.80 13.80
C LEU A 653 16.80 27.84 12.85
N GLY A 654 16.82 27.13 11.73
CA GLY A 654 15.68 27.03 10.80
C GLY A 654 14.44 26.42 11.45
N LEU A 655 13.26 27.01 11.22
CA LEU A 655 11.96 26.53 11.72
C LEU A 655 11.56 25.21 11.03
N LYS A 656 11.20 24.16 11.79
CA LYS A 656 10.99 22.81 11.25
C LYS A 656 9.54 22.54 10.83
N ASP A 657 9.34 21.60 9.91
CA ASP A 657 8.01 21.15 9.48
C ASP A 657 7.21 20.49 10.60
N GLU A 658 7.86 19.78 11.52
CA GLU A 658 7.21 19.16 12.69
C GLU A 658 6.45 20.18 13.55
N ASP A 659 6.88 21.45 13.51
CA ASP A 659 6.24 22.56 14.20
C ASP A 659 4.95 23.05 13.50
N LYS A 660 4.56 22.53 12.31
CA LYS A 660 3.27 22.87 11.67
C LYS A 660 2.08 22.48 12.54
N LYS A 661 2.24 21.42 13.34
CA LYS A 661 1.22 20.95 14.28
C LYS A 661 0.92 21.95 15.41
N LYS A 662 1.75 23.00 15.58
CA LYS A 662 1.61 24.02 16.64
C LYS A 662 0.78 25.25 16.23
N ASN A 663 0.32 25.37 14.97
CA ASN A 663 -0.49 26.50 14.45
C ASN A 663 0.12 27.88 14.81
N ILE A 664 1.36 28.11 14.39
CA ILE A 664 2.14 29.31 14.71
C ILE A 664 1.67 30.47 13.84
N LYS A 665 1.38 31.63 14.45
CA LYS A 665 1.04 32.85 13.72
C LYS A 665 2.28 33.71 13.48
N PHE A 666 2.37 34.35 12.31
CA PHE A 666 3.49 35.22 11.94
C PHE A 666 3.05 36.69 11.94
N GLY A 667 3.25 37.39 13.05
CA GLY A 667 2.88 38.80 13.23
C GLY A 667 3.97 39.77 12.79
N HIS A 668 3.57 40.87 12.18
CA HIS A 668 4.44 42.00 11.84
C HIS A 668 3.80 43.31 12.30
N TYR A 669 4.39 43.92 13.33
CA TYR A 669 3.91 45.19 13.88
C TYR A 669 4.38 46.38 13.02
N THR A 670 3.44 47.25 12.67
CA THR A 670 3.73 48.43 11.85
C THR A 670 2.81 49.61 12.16
N LYS A 671 3.15 50.78 11.65
CA LYS A 671 2.36 52.01 11.83
C LYS A 671 1.09 51.97 11.00
N GLY A 672 0.03 52.63 11.47
CA GLY A 672 -1.20 52.81 10.71
C GLY A 672 -0.98 53.49 9.36
N SER A 673 -0.03 54.42 9.27
CA SER A 673 0.33 55.07 8.00
C SER A 673 0.98 54.12 6.99
N VAL A 674 1.72 53.09 7.45
CA VAL A 674 2.29 52.06 6.56
C VAL A 674 1.19 51.15 6.04
N LEU A 675 0.20 50.80 6.89
CA LEU A 675 -1.01 50.12 6.42
C LEU A 675 -1.73 50.95 5.36
N GLN A 676 -1.86 52.28 5.53
CA GLN A 676 -2.46 53.13 4.49
C GLN A 676 -1.67 53.11 3.19
N ILE A 677 -0.33 53.10 3.22
CA ILE A 677 0.50 52.96 2.02
C ILE A 677 0.28 51.60 1.33
N LEU A 678 0.11 50.53 2.10
CA LEU A 678 -0.22 49.21 1.55
C LEU A 678 -1.60 49.18 0.89
N LEU A 679 -2.52 50.03 1.34
CA LEU A 679 -3.89 50.16 0.83
C LEU A 679 -4.02 51.18 -0.33
N ASP A 680 -3.13 52.17 -0.41
CA ASP A 680 -3.14 53.31 -1.35
C ASP A 680 -2.22 53.08 -2.57
N GLN A 681 -2.17 51.85 -3.07
CA GLN A 681 -1.24 51.47 -4.14
C GLN A 681 -1.46 52.31 -5.42
N ASP A 682 -0.35 52.86 -5.94
CA ASP A 682 -0.25 53.84 -7.02
C ASP A 682 -1.15 53.48 -8.22
N GLN A 683 -2.16 54.32 -8.51
CA GLN A 683 -3.20 54.15 -9.53
C GLN A 683 -2.66 54.23 -10.97
N ARG A 684 -1.77 53.33 -11.38
CA ARG A 684 -1.19 53.34 -12.74
C ARG A 684 -1.52 52.15 -13.61
N GLU A 685 -2.18 51.12 -13.09
CA GLU A 685 -2.72 50.04 -13.92
C GLU A 685 -4.20 49.80 -13.59
N GLU A 686 -5.03 49.83 -14.63
CA GLU A 686 -6.46 49.60 -14.54
C GLU A 686 -6.72 48.15 -14.04
N SER A 687 -7.45 48.06 -12.93
CA SER A 687 -8.19 46.87 -12.47
C SER A 687 -7.43 45.69 -11.86
N SER A 688 -7.09 45.78 -10.57
CA SER A 688 -7.35 44.69 -9.61
C SER A 688 -7.43 45.19 -8.17
N PHE A 689 -8.49 44.84 -7.44
CA PHE A 689 -8.58 45.02 -5.98
C PHE A 689 -7.75 43.91 -5.31
N SER A 690 -6.43 43.99 -5.43
CA SER A 690 -5.49 43.03 -4.85
C SER A 690 -4.31 43.78 -4.25
N ILE A 691 -3.67 43.22 -3.22
CA ILE A 691 -2.42 43.77 -2.67
C ILE A 691 -1.30 43.52 -3.71
N VAL A 692 -1.04 44.49 -4.59
CA VAL A 692 0.02 44.47 -5.62
C VAL A 692 1.27 45.19 -5.09
N GLY A 693 2.24 44.44 -4.61
CA GLY A 693 3.53 44.99 -4.17
C GLY A 693 4.45 43.91 -3.64
N LYS A 694 5.73 43.99 -3.98
CA LYS A 694 6.74 43.07 -3.46
C LYS A 694 7.17 43.50 -2.05
N THR A 695 7.13 42.58 -1.11
CA THR A 695 7.59 42.83 0.27
C THR A 695 9.09 43.08 0.28
N ARG A 696 9.54 44.04 1.09
CA ARG A 696 10.94 44.46 1.17
C ARG A 696 11.69 43.74 2.29
N LEU A 697 12.90 43.29 2.00
CA LEU A 697 13.88 42.86 3.00
C LEU A 697 14.94 43.95 3.10
N ASN A 698 15.15 44.48 4.30
CA ASN A 698 16.08 45.58 4.53
C ASN A 698 17.49 45.05 4.77
N ASN A 699 18.52 45.84 4.45
CA ASN A 699 19.89 45.48 4.78
C ASN A 699 20.02 45.14 6.27
N ALA A 700 20.73 44.07 6.60
CA ALA A 700 20.85 43.55 7.95
C ALA A 700 21.53 44.52 8.93
N ASN A 701 22.23 45.55 8.46
CA ASN A 701 22.77 46.60 9.33
C ASN A 701 21.75 47.64 9.80
N TYR A 702 20.52 47.62 9.27
CA TYR A 702 19.48 48.60 9.66
C TYR A 702 18.64 48.15 10.85
N MET A 703 19.13 47.20 11.64
CA MET A 703 18.40 46.62 12.75
C MET A 703 18.33 47.58 13.94
N ASN A 704 17.21 47.51 14.66
CA ASN A 704 16.91 48.43 15.76
C ASN A 704 17.67 48.07 17.05
N ASP A 705 18.04 46.80 17.21
CA ASP A 705 18.82 46.32 18.36
C ASP A 705 20.33 46.61 18.12
N PRO A 706 20.98 47.43 18.96
CA PRO A 706 22.39 47.79 18.80
C PRO A 706 23.36 46.67 19.15
N GLU A 707 22.91 45.61 19.85
CA GLU A 707 23.72 44.42 20.14
C GLU A 707 23.60 43.34 19.05
N GLU A 708 22.65 43.52 18.14
CA GLU A 708 22.37 42.57 17.08
C GLU A 708 23.57 42.44 16.12
N GLY A 709 23.98 41.20 15.86
CA GLY A 709 25.20 40.91 15.11
C GLY A 709 26.50 41.08 15.89
N ILE A 710 26.46 41.59 17.13
CA ILE A 710 27.61 41.68 18.03
C ILE A 710 27.62 40.50 19.02
N ILE A 711 26.45 40.01 19.44
CA ILE A 711 26.34 38.91 20.41
C ILE A 711 27.16 37.68 20.00
N ILE A 712 27.00 37.21 18.76
CA ILE A 712 27.75 36.05 18.27
C ILE A 712 29.25 36.33 18.12
N GLU A 713 29.64 37.56 17.76
CA GLU A 713 31.05 37.96 17.71
C GLU A 713 31.69 37.93 19.10
N LYS A 714 30.96 38.38 20.15
CA LYS A 714 31.38 38.27 21.56
C LYS A 714 31.54 36.81 21.99
N ILE A 715 30.56 35.95 21.68
CA ILE A 715 30.59 34.52 22.03
C ILE A 715 31.82 33.83 21.44
N LEU A 716 32.10 34.11 20.17
CA LEU A 716 33.19 33.52 19.39
C LEU A 716 34.54 34.23 19.59
N GLY A 717 34.61 35.30 20.39
CA GLY A 717 35.86 36.03 20.64
C GLY A 717 36.42 36.79 19.44
N LEU A 718 35.56 37.22 18.51
CA LEU A 718 35.94 37.92 17.29
C LEU A 718 35.96 39.44 17.48
N ASP A 719 36.83 40.12 16.73
CA ASP A 719 36.84 41.59 16.69
C ASP A 719 35.54 42.12 16.07
N ARG A 720 35.00 43.18 16.67
CA ARG A 720 33.80 43.84 16.18
C ARG A 720 34.06 44.40 14.78
N ARG A 721 33.22 44.04 13.81
CA ARG A 721 33.31 44.62 12.46
C ARG A 721 32.98 46.09 12.44
N ASP A 722 33.50 46.77 11.43
CA ASP A 722 33.12 48.15 11.14
C ASP A 722 31.61 48.23 10.90
N ALA A 723 30.91 48.98 11.73
CA ALA A 723 29.47 49.20 11.63
C ALA A 723 29.09 49.99 10.36
N LEU A 724 30.06 50.60 9.68
CA LEU A 724 29.88 51.32 8.42
C LEU A 724 29.98 50.42 7.18
N GLU A 725 30.52 49.20 7.29
CA GLU A 725 30.57 48.26 6.16
C GLU A 725 29.19 47.68 5.89
N PRO A 726 28.65 47.77 4.64
CA PRO A 726 27.36 47.21 4.31
C PRO A 726 27.34 45.67 4.41
N SER A 727 26.26 45.11 4.96
CA SER A 727 26.06 43.64 4.96
C SER A 727 25.56 43.17 3.60
N SER A 728 26.01 42.00 3.15
CA SER A 728 25.42 41.32 1.98
C SER A 728 24.12 40.58 2.31
N TRP A 729 23.66 40.63 3.57
CA TRP A 729 22.42 40.02 4.00
C TRP A 729 21.32 41.07 4.14
N PHE A 730 20.14 40.67 3.70
CA PHE A 730 18.91 41.41 3.78
C PHE A 730 17.90 40.56 4.53
N LEU A 731 17.15 41.17 5.44
CA LEU A 731 16.25 40.41 6.29
C LEU A 731 14.93 41.13 6.52
N MET A 732 13.94 40.34 6.91
CA MET A 732 12.67 40.83 7.43
C MET A 732 12.27 40.02 8.65
N SER A 733 11.79 40.72 9.66
CA SER A 733 11.47 40.20 10.99
C SER A 733 9.98 40.05 11.22
N PHE A 734 9.62 38.99 11.95
CA PHE A 734 8.28 38.65 12.41
C PHE A 734 8.32 38.22 13.87
N THR A 735 7.17 38.13 14.50
CA THR A 735 7.00 37.63 15.87
C THR A 735 5.85 36.65 15.93
N ILE A 736 5.94 35.67 16.83
CA ILE A 736 4.77 34.83 17.16
C ILE A 736 3.81 35.50 18.15
N LYS A 737 4.20 36.64 18.74
CA LYS A 737 3.42 37.41 19.72
C LYS A 737 2.49 38.41 19.04
N THR A 738 1.46 37.93 18.35
CA THR A 738 0.62 38.76 17.45
C THR A 738 -0.32 39.77 18.15
N ASP A 739 -0.59 39.60 19.44
CA ASP A 739 -1.36 40.55 20.27
C ASP A 739 -0.76 40.56 21.68
N ASP A 740 0.40 41.22 21.83
CA ASP A 740 1.16 41.27 23.07
C ASP A 740 1.45 42.71 23.53
N LEU A 741 1.44 42.94 24.85
CA LEU A 741 1.59 44.28 25.45
C LEU A 741 2.98 44.89 25.17
N ALA A 742 4.05 44.10 25.31
CA ALA A 742 5.41 44.58 25.07
C ALA A 742 5.60 44.91 23.58
N MET A 743 5.07 44.06 22.69
CA MET A 743 5.12 44.30 21.25
C MET A 743 4.32 45.54 20.84
N TRP A 744 3.12 45.77 21.41
CA TRP A 744 2.35 47.00 21.17
C TRP A 744 3.10 48.27 21.60
N SER A 745 3.82 48.20 22.73
CA SER A 745 4.56 49.33 23.27
C SER A 745 5.79 49.67 22.44
N GLN A 746 6.58 48.67 22.05
CA GLN A 746 7.87 48.86 21.39
C GLN A 746 7.73 49.02 19.87
N TYR A 747 6.91 48.18 19.24
CA TYR A 747 6.82 48.07 17.78
C TYR A 747 5.46 48.50 17.22
N GLY A 748 4.41 48.49 18.02
CA GLY A 748 3.05 48.86 17.64
C GLY A 748 2.71 50.35 17.70
N ASP A 749 3.71 51.24 17.58
CA ASP A 749 3.53 52.71 17.59
C ASP A 749 2.81 53.22 18.85
N ASP A 750 3.26 52.79 20.04
CA ASP A 750 2.58 53.05 21.32
C ASP A 750 1.10 52.65 21.27
N ALA A 751 0.82 51.42 20.82
CA ALA A 751 -0.52 50.87 20.64
C ALA A 751 -1.44 51.58 19.62
N LYS A 752 -0.92 52.51 18.82
CA LYS A 752 -1.67 53.22 17.75
C LYS A 752 -1.53 52.59 16.37
N GLY A 753 -0.63 51.62 16.22
CA GLY A 753 -0.37 50.91 14.98
C GLY A 753 -1.26 49.70 14.76
N VAL A 754 -0.81 48.80 13.90
CA VAL A 754 -1.46 47.52 13.58
C VAL A 754 -0.45 46.38 13.65
N CYS A 755 -0.92 45.16 13.89
CA CYS A 755 -0.16 43.93 13.71
C CYS A 755 -0.77 43.19 12.52
N LEU A 756 0.05 42.96 11.49
CA LEU A 756 -0.32 42.18 10.31
C LEU A 756 0.08 40.73 10.56
N VAL A 757 -0.88 39.84 10.68
CA VAL A 757 -0.67 38.39 10.75
C VAL A 757 -0.65 37.87 9.32
N LEU A 758 0.41 37.17 8.98
CA LEU A 758 0.71 36.74 7.62
C LEU A 758 0.31 35.27 7.43
N ARG A 759 -0.09 34.90 6.20
CA ARG A 759 -0.46 33.52 5.88
C ARG A 759 0.74 32.61 6.00
N GLU A 760 0.54 31.46 6.63
CA GLU A 760 1.59 30.48 6.81
C GLU A 760 2.12 29.91 5.48
N ASP A 761 1.25 29.75 4.48
CA ASP A 761 1.57 29.13 3.19
C ASP A 761 2.55 29.94 2.31
N ASP A 762 2.83 31.19 2.69
CA ASP A 762 3.79 32.08 2.01
C ASP A 762 5.25 31.82 2.41
N PHE A 763 5.47 31.00 3.44
CA PHE A 763 6.80 30.68 3.96
C PHE A 763 7.06 29.18 3.92
N SER A 764 8.32 28.82 3.71
CA SER A 764 8.75 27.43 3.87
C SER A 764 9.44 27.19 5.18
N ARG A 765 9.31 25.94 5.62
CA ARG A 765 9.97 25.39 6.79
C ARG A 765 11.04 24.41 6.33
N PHE A 766 12.00 24.17 7.21
CA PHE A 766 13.08 23.24 6.97
C PHE A 766 12.60 21.81 7.16
N SER A 767 12.67 21.05 6.08
CA SER A 767 12.44 19.61 6.02
C SER A 767 13.76 18.83 6.07
N SER A 768 14.84 19.42 5.54
CA SER A 768 16.16 18.81 5.46
C SER A 768 17.28 19.85 5.41
N PHE A 769 18.54 19.42 5.56
CA PHE A 769 19.70 20.33 5.45
C PHE A 769 19.84 20.97 4.06
N ASN A 770 19.27 20.34 3.02
CA ASN A 770 19.27 20.88 1.65
C ASN A 770 18.51 22.21 1.53
N ASP A 771 17.64 22.51 2.50
CA ASP A 771 16.85 23.74 2.57
C ASP A 771 17.67 24.95 3.06
N VAL A 772 18.88 24.74 3.60
CA VAL A 772 19.75 25.83 4.06
C VAL A 772 20.14 26.70 2.87
N SER A 773 19.80 27.98 2.93
CA SER A 773 20.20 28.98 1.93
C SER A 773 21.65 29.38 2.14
N TRP A 774 22.49 29.30 1.10
CA TRP A 774 23.93 29.62 1.19
C TRP A 774 24.19 30.99 0.53
N ARG A 775 25.38 31.56 0.75
CA ARG A 775 25.86 32.86 0.19
C ARG A 775 25.76 33.02 -1.34
N ARG A 776 25.34 32.02 -2.11
CA ARG A 776 25.01 32.18 -3.53
C ARG A 776 23.66 31.53 -3.75
N GLU A 777 22.65 32.34 -4.07
CA GLU A 777 21.33 31.81 -4.43
C GLU A 777 21.47 30.84 -5.60
N LYS A 778 20.70 29.76 -5.50
CA LYS A 778 20.58 28.69 -6.48
C LYS A 778 20.23 29.32 -7.83
N VAL A 779 21.13 29.27 -8.81
CA VAL A 779 20.71 29.49 -10.20
C VAL A 779 19.87 28.28 -10.56
N SER A 780 18.56 28.46 -10.66
CA SER A 780 17.63 27.40 -11.05
C SER A 780 18.11 26.79 -12.37
N LEU A 781 18.52 25.52 -12.33
CA LEU A 781 18.54 24.70 -13.52
C LEU A 781 17.06 24.40 -13.81
N GLU A 782 16.49 25.02 -14.84
CA GLU A 782 15.10 24.84 -15.32
C GLU A 782 14.72 23.35 -15.61
N PHE A 783 15.68 22.42 -15.55
CA PHE A 783 15.45 20.98 -15.58
C PHE A 783 14.95 20.37 -14.25
N SER A 784 14.98 21.14 -13.15
CA SER A 784 14.67 20.70 -11.77
C SER A 784 13.19 20.37 -11.53
N ASP A 785 12.30 21.18 -12.09
CA ASP A 785 10.91 21.23 -11.59
C ASP A 785 10.01 20.17 -12.24
N LYS A 786 10.39 19.65 -13.42
CA LYS A 786 9.70 18.51 -14.04
C LYS A 786 9.93 17.17 -13.32
N MET A 787 10.94 17.08 -12.45
CA MET A 787 11.31 15.82 -11.80
C MET A 787 10.81 15.70 -10.35
N TYR A 788 10.32 16.80 -9.75
CA TYR A 788 9.62 16.74 -8.46
C TYR A 788 8.24 16.07 -8.60
N LEU A 789 7.63 16.10 -9.80
CA LEU A 789 6.46 15.27 -10.17
C LEU A 789 6.79 13.77 -10.25
N MET A 790 8.01 13.39 -10.65
CA MET A 790 8.43 11.98 -10.72
C MET A 790 8.79 11.37 -9.35
N LYS A 791 9.11 12.21 -8.35
CA LYS A 791 9.35 11.74 -6.97
C LYS A 791 8.06 11.32 -6.27
N SER A 792 6.92 11.94 -6.58
CA SER A 792 5.62 11.43 -6.15
C SER A 792 5.29 10.09 -6.81
N GLU A 793 5.67 9.87 -8.07
CA GLU A 793 5.47 8.59 -8.76
C GLU A 793 6.36 7.46 -8.21
N LEU A 794 7.58 7.77 -7.76
CA LEU A 794 8.47 6.80 -7.10
C LEU A 794 8.05 6.43 -5.67
N ASN A 795 7.44 7.35 -4.92
CA ASN A 795 6.81 7.01 -3.63
C ASN A 795 5.49 6.25 -3.79
N ILE A 796 4.79 6.39 -4.93
CA ILE A 796 3.65 5.54 -5.30
C ILE A 796 4.12 4.12 -5.69
N GLY A 797 5.34 3.99 -6.23
CA GLY A 797 5.99 2.71 -6.53
C GLY A 797 6.24 1.82 -5.30
N PHE A 798 6.46 2.41 -4.12
CA PHE A 798 6.60 1.68 -2.85
C PHE A 798 5.27 1.20 -2.25
N LYS A 799 4.12 1.76 -2.69
CA LYS A 799 2.80 1.22 -2.35
C LYS A 799 2.35 0.11 -3.31
N LYS A 800 2.90 0.06 -4.54
CA LYS A 800 2.50 -0.92 -5.57
C LYS A 800 3.16 -2.29 -5.44
N SER A 801 4.21 -2.46 -4.65
CA SER A 801 4.83 -3.78 -4.43
C SER A 801 4.10 -4.63 -3.38
N ALA A 802 3.01 -4.11 -2.79
CA ALA A 802 2.21 -4.83 -1.79
C ALA A 802 1.07 -5.70 -2.39
N PHE A 803 0.84 -5.65 -3.70
CA PHE A 803 -0.17 -6.48 -4.37
C PHE A 803 0.35 -7.10 -5.66
N ARG A 804 0.91 -8.30 -5.53
CA ARG A 804 0.93 -9.30 -6.58
C ARG A 804 0.38 -10.60 -6.00
N SER A 805 -0.90 -10.86 -6.24
CA SER A 805 -1.43 -12.22 -6.24
C SER A 805 -1.92 -12.55 -7.65
N GLU A 806 -1.33 -13.63 -8.16
CA GLU A 806 -1.78 -14.55 -9.21
C GLU A 806 -2.65 -14.04 -10.38
N SER A 807 -2.02 -13.94 -11.55
CA SER A 807 -2.57 -14.51 -12.80
C SER A 807 -1.51 -14.50 -13.91
N GLU A 808 -0.65 -15.52 -13.91
CA GLU A 808 0.07 -15.89 -15.13
C GLU A 808 -0.63 -17.08 -15.78
N ASN A 809 -1.37 -16.82 -16.86
CA ASN A 809 -1.47 -17.69 -18.03
C ASN A 809 -2.32 -17.02 -19.12
N SER A 810 -1.66 -16.41 -20.11
CA SER A 810 -1.94 -16.67 -21.53
C SER A 810 -1.06 -15.79 -22.42
N VAL A 811 -0.46 -16.44 -23.41
CA VAL A 811 0.19 -15.82 -24.55
C VAL A 811 -0.92 -15.35 -25.50
N ASP A 812 -0.93 -14.07 -25.89
CA ASP A 812 -1.17 -13.71 -27.28
C ASP A 812 -0.85 -12.24 -27.59
N THR A 813 -0.16 -12.07 -28.71
CA THR A 813 0.06 -10.82 -29.44
C THR A 813 -1.25 -10.26 -29.99
N VAL A 814 -1.51 -8.95 -29.92
CA VAL A 814 -2.11 -8.11 -30.98
C VAL A 814 -2.04 -6.62 -30.56
N ASN A 815 -1.67 -5.77 -31.53
CA ASN A 815 -1.74 -4.31 -31.48
C ASN A 815 -3.18 -3.80 -31.28
N ASP A 816 -3.39 -2.75 -30.48
CA ASP A 816 -4.40 -1.76 -30.82
C ASP A 816 -4.07 -0.36 -30.28
N GLU A 817 -4.30 0.64 -31.14
CA GLU A 817 -4.24 2.07 -30.85
C GLU A 817 -5.54 2.46 -30.12
N GLY A 818 -5.45 3.16 -29.00
CA GLY A 818 -6.65 3.51 -28.23
C GLY A 818 -6.41 4.48 -27.07
N THR A 819 -6.25 5.75 -27.41
CA THR A 819 -6.62 6.98 -26.69
C THR A 819 -6.82 6.90 -25.16
N GLU A 820 -5.84 7.41 -24.42
CA GLU A 820 -5.95 7.75 -22.99
C GLU A 820 -7.00 8.86 -22.75
N PRO A 821 -7.78 8.80 -21.65
CA PRO A 821 -8.67 9.89 -21.25
C PRO A 821 -7.86 10.98 -20.55
N ASN A 822 -8.01 12.21 -21.05
CA ASN A 822 -7.47 13.44 -20.45
C ASN A 822 -7.94 13.59 -18.99
N SER A 823 -7.04 13.41 -18.03
CA SER A 823 -7.20 14.00 -16.70
C SER A 823 -6.84 15.48 -16.80
N GLU A 824 -7.80 16.36 -16.51
CA GLU A 824 -7.61 17.81 -16.47
C GLU A 824 -6.40 18.17 -15.59
N GLU A 825 -5.34 18.66 -16.24
CA GLU A 825 -4.20 19.30 -15.60
C GLU A 825 -4.70 20.51 -14.79
N LYS A 826 -4.78 20.36 -13.47
CA LYS A 826 -4.69 21.51 -12.59
C LYS A 826 -3.24 21.97 -12.59
N ASP A 827 -2.97 23.02 -13.36
CA ASP A 827 -1.74 23.80 -13.37
C ASP A 827 -1.19 23.99 -11.94
N SER A 828 -0.20 23.18 -11.56
CA SER A 828 0.61 23.45 -10.37
C SER A 828 1.54 24.61 -10.71
N VAL A 829 1.13 25.82 -10.36
CA VAL A 829 1.95 27.04 -10.45
C VAL A 829 3.32 26.76 -9.82
N SER A 830 4.38 26.86 -10.62
CA SER A 830 5.77 26.76 -10.18
C SER A 830 6.01 27.79 -9.07
N LYS A 831 6.16 27.35 -7.81
CA LYS A 831 6.63 28.24 -6.74
C LYS A 831 8.10 28.58 -7.04
N GLY A 832 8.37 29.84 -7.39
CA GLY A 832 9.72 30.41 -7.55
C GLY A 832 10.53 30.41 -6.25
N ASN A 833 11.56 31.25 -6.13
CA ASN A 833 12.47 31.23 -4.96
C ASN A 833 11.68 31.22 -3.63
N VAL A 834 12.04 30.26 -2.78
CA VAL A 834 11.30 29.89 -1.59
C VAL A 834 11.92 30.57 -0.36
N ASP A 835 11.13 31.33 0.40
CA ASP A 835 11.61 32.01 1.61
C ASP A 835 11.48 31.12 2.85
N TYR A 836 12.62 30.73 3.41
CA TYR A 836 12.70 29.92 4.63
C TYR A 836 12.74 30.80 5.89
N LEU A 837 12.09 30.33 6.96
CA LEU A 837 12.05 31.01 8.26
C LEU A 837 13.15 30.51 9.21
N TYR A 838 13.86 31.47 9.79
CA TYR A 838 14.87 31.27 10.83
C TYR A 838 14.36 31.78 12.18
N ARG A 839 14.58 31.01 13.24
CA ARG A 839 14.32 31.36 14.64
C ARG A 839 15.53 32.10 15.22
N ILE A 840 15.30 32.99 16.18
CA ILE A 840 16.36 33.73 16.87
C ILE A 840 16.75 33.02 18.17
N ALA A 841 18.05 32.80 18.34
CA ALA A 841 18.61 32.30 19.60
C ALA A 841 18.93 33.45 20.54
N TYR A 842 18.33 33.41 21.73
CA TYR A 842 18.51 34.42 22.77
C TYR A 842 19.58 33.97 23.76
N VAL A 843 20.66 34.74 23.85
CA VAL A 843 21.87 34.35 24.58
C VAL A 843 22.01 35.14 25.86
N ASN A 844 22.34 34.44 26.94
CA ASN A 844 22.85 35.01 28.17
C ASN A 844 24.37 34.85 28.21
N ASP A 845 25.10 35.96 28.18
CA ASP A 845 26.56 36.01 28.30
C ASP A 845 26.94 36.55 29.68
N SER A 846 27.48 35.66 30.53
CA SER A 846 27.87 35.98 31.91
C SER A 846 29.28 35.47 32.20
N GLY A 847 30.28 36.33 31.98
CA GLY A 847 31.65 36.09 32.44
C GLY A 847 32.44 35.07 31.62
N GLY A 848 32.29 35.09 30.29
CA GLY A 848 33.03 34.21 29.36
C GLY A 848 32.39 32.84 29.13
N LYS A 849 31.23 32.59 29.74
CA LYS A 849 30.35 31.46 29.45
C LYS A 849 29.03 31.99 28.89
N PHE A 850 28.52 31.33 27.87
CA PHE A 850 27.20 31.63 27.30
C PHE A 850 26.23 30.48 27.55
N SER A 851 24.94 30.79 27.52
CA SER A 851 23.85 29.81 27.49
C SER A 851 22.71 30.34 26.64
N ILE A 852 21.96 29.46 26.00
CA ILE A 852 20.83 29.81 25.15
C ILE A 852 19.54 29.58 25.92
N GLU A 853 18.74 30.63 26.01
CA GLU A 853 17.53 30.64 26.81
C GLU A 853 16.36 29.98 26.06
N LYS A 854 15.60 29.11 26.76
CA LYS A 854 14.48 28.38 26.16
C LYS A 854 13.29 29.29 25.83
N THR A 855 12.80 29.20 24.59
CA THR A 855 11.61 29.90 24.10
C THR A 855 10.50 28.95 23.67
N GLU A 856 9.35 29.48 23.24
CA GLU A 856 8.25 28.68 22.67
C GLU A 856 8.64 28.00 21.34
N LEU A 857 9.67 28.53 20.67
CA LEU A 857 10.13 28.08 19.36
C LEU A 857 11.19 26.98 19.42
N PHE A 858 11.80 26.71 20.59
CA PHE A 858 12.85 25.70 20.74
C PHE A 858 12.53 24.69 21.85
N ASN A 859 12.84 23.42 21.61
CA ASN A 859 12.85 22.41 22.66
C ASN A 859 14.24 22.29 23.34
N GLU A 860 14.31 21.58 24.46
CA GLU A 860 15.54 21.43 25.25
C GLU A 860 16.66 20.72 24.49
N TYR A 861 16.32 19.75 23.65
CA TYR A 861 17.30 19.01 22.86
C TYR A 861 17.93 19.89 21.78
N GLU A 862 17.12 20.71 21.11
CA GLU A 862 17.58 21.66 20.09
C GLU A 862 18.54 22.70 20.67
N ILE A 863 18.22 23.23 21.86
CA ILE A 863 19.08 24.20 22.57
C ILE A 863 20.42 23.57 22.90
N LYS A 864 20.42 22.38 23.50
CA LYS A 864 21.65 21.68 23.86
C LYS A 864 22.55 21.43 22.65
N LYS A 865 21.97 20.99 21.52
CA LYS A 865 22.71 20.83 20.26
C LYS A 865 23.29 22.14 19.73
N LEU A 866 22.52 23.22 19.81
CA LEU A 866 22.96 24.53 19.35
C LEU A 866 24.14 25.05 20.19
N GLU A 867 24.10 24.84 21.50
CA GLU A 867 25.23 25.15 22.40
C GLU A 867 26.46 24.28 22.08
N GLU A 868 26.28 22.97 21.88
CA GLU A 868 27.37 22.05 21.47
C GLU A 868 28.03 22.50 20.17
N PHE A 869 27.25 22.90 19.15
CA PHE A 869 27.79 23.40 17.89
C PHE A 869 28.50 24.74 18.01
N LEU A 870 28.00 25.66 18.85
CA LEU A 870 28.67 26.94 19.10
C LEU A 870 30.00 26.78 19.82
N GLU A 871 30.05 25.89 20.82
CA GLU A 871 31.30 25.61 21.55
C GLU A 871 32.34 24.98 20.61
N ALA A 872 31.91 24.04 19.76
CA ALA A 872 32.78 23.45 18.75
C ALA A 872 33.24 24.48 17.71
N LEU A 873 32.37 25.38 17.25
CA LEU A 873 32.72 26.47 16.35
C LEU A 873 33.76 27.40 16.98
N LYS A 874 33.56 27.79 18.24
CA LYS A 874 34.49 28.61 19.02
C LYS A 874 35.87 27.94 19.13
N GLU A 875 35.90 26.66 19.47
CA GLU A 875 37.15 25.90 19.54
C GLU A 875 37.92 25.91 18.19
N LYS A 876 37.22 25.74 17.06
CA LYS A 876 37.86 25.77 15.72
C LYS A 876 38.41 27.16 15.36
N ILE A 877 37.76 28.23 15.80
CA ILE A 877 38.22 29.61 15.58
C ILE A 877 39.44 29.91 16.47
N ASP A 878 39.43 29.44 17.72
CA ASP A 878 40.48 29.70 18.72
C ASP A 878 41.81 28.95 18.47
N LYS A 879 41.86 28.01 17.51
CA LYS A 879 43.04 27.20 17.16
C LYS A 879 44.31 27.98 16.74
N ASN A 880 44.30 29.32 16.72
CA ASN A 880 45.47 30.18 16.47
C ASN A 880 46.18 29.93 15.12
N LEU A 881 45.49 29.44 14.10
CA LEU A 881 46.03 29.35 12.74
C LEU A 881 46.04 30.76 12.09
N ASN A 882 47.22 31.24 11.69
CA ASN A 882 47.46 32.45 10.88
C ASN A 882 46.65 33.71 11.25
N LYS A 883 46.79 34.22 12.48
CA LYS A 883 46.23 35.53 12.89
C LYS A 883 46.71 36.73 12.06
N GLY A 884 47.80 36.59 11.29
CA GLY A 884 48.33 37.63 10.41
C GLY A 884 47.94 37.52 8.94
N ASP A 885 47.10 36.55 8.57
CA ASP A 885 46.61 36.38 7.19
C ASP A 885 45.24 37.05 7.04
N ASP A 886 45.22 38.22 6.39
CA ASP A 886 44.01 39.00 6.14
C ASP A 886 42.95 38.20 5.35
N PHE A 887 43.37 37.30 4.45
CA PHE A 887 42.44 36.46 3.68
C PHE A 887 41.78 35.42 4.58
N TYR A 888 42.56 34.77 5.45
CA TYR A 888 42.04 33.80 6.42
C TYR A 888 41.02 34.43 7.37
N GLN A 889 41.36 35.59 7.95
CA GLN A 889 40.45 36.32 8.85
C GLN A 889 39.19 36.77 8.11
N LYS A 890 39.32 37.24 6.86
CA LYS A 890 38.17 37.58 6.03
C LYS A 890 37.29 36.38 5.73
N ALA A 891 37.86 35.20 5.45
CA ALA A 891 37.11 33.98 5.20
C ALA A 891 36.31 33.51 6.42
N ILE A 892 36.89 33.55 7.63
CA ILE A 892 36.17 33.26 8.88
C ILE A 892 35.04 34.26 9.09
N SER A 893 35.36 35.55 8.98
CA SER A 893 34.38 36.63 9.06
C SER A 893 33.24 36.37 8.08
N ASP A 894 33.56 35.97 6.85
CA ASP A 894 32.57 35.66 5.86
C ASP A 894 31.66 34.48 6.27
N CYS A 895 32.20 33.41 6.83
CA CYS A 895 31.37 32.32 7.38
C CYS A 895 30.39 32.83 8.43
N ILE A 896 30.89 33.55 9.44
CA ILE A 896 30.09 33.98 10.59
C ILE A 896 28.96 34.94 10.20
N GLU A 897 29.16 35.74 9.14
CA GLU A 897 28.15 36.67 8.65
C GLU A 897 26.80 35.99 8.34
N GLU A 898 26.80 34.71 7.93
CA GLU A 898 25.58 33.99 7.56
C GLU A 898 24.61 33.74 8.71
N ILE A 899 25.14 33.67 9.93
CA ILE A 899 24.38 33.42 11.15
C ILE A 899 24.38 34.65 12.06
N ARG A 900 25.06 35.73 11.64
CA ARG A 900 25.37 36.89 12.48
C ARG A 900 24.14 37.51 13.11
N TYR A 901 23.09 37.66 12.29
CA TYR A 901 21.83 38.26 12.67
C TYR A 901 20.79 37.21 13.09
N LEU A 902 21.21 36.07 13.62
CA LEU A 902 20.30 35.07 14.19
C LEU A 902 20.46 34.90 15.71
N PHE A 903 21.25 35.76 16.34
CA PHE A 903 21.52 35.78 17.77
C PHE A 903 21.22 37.14 18.37
N LYS A 904 20.53 37.16 19.51
CA LYS A 904 20.16 38.36 20.27
C LYS A 904 20.45 38.20 21.75
N SER A 905 20.52 39.32 22.47
CA SER A 905 20.54 39.30 23.94
C SER A 905 19.25 38.72 24.50
N VAL A 906 19.34 38.00 25.62
CA VAL A 906 18.18 37.48 26.36
C VAL A 906 17.17 38.57 26.75
N ASP A 907 17.60 39.82 26.85
CA ASP A 907 16.73 40.97 27.13
C ASP A 907 15.63 41.17 26.07
N TYR A 908 15.85 40.68 24.85
CA TYR A 908 14.90 40.74 23.73
C TYR A 908 14.06 39.47 23.56
N LYS A 909 14.17 38.50 24.48
CA LYS A 909 13.44 37.22 24.40
C LYS A 909 11.93 37.39 24.27
N TYR A 910 11.37 38.46 24.84
CA TYR A 910 9.93 38.73 24.79
C TYR A 910 9.39 38.90 23.35
N GLU A 911 10.27 39.12 22.36
CA GLU A 911 9.90 39.27 20.96
C GLU A 911 9.53 37.93 20.29
N ASP A 912 10.05 36.79 20.76
CA ASP A 912 9.98 35.48 20.09
C ASP A 912 10.02 35.59 18.55
N GLU A 913 11.14 36.14 18.08
CA GLU A 913 11.30 36.62 16.71
C GLU A 913 11.63 35.50 15.73
N LEU A 914 11.12 35.65 14.51
CA LEU A 914 11.44 34.86 13.32
C LEU A 914 11.92 35.78 12.21
N ARG A 915 12.74 35.27 11.29
CA ARG A 915 13.29 36.05 10.16
C ARG A 915 13.32 35.30 8.86
N ILE A 916 13.15 36.03 7.76
CA ILE A 916 13.69 35.63 6.46
C ILE A 916 15.07 36.26 6.31
N LEU A 917 16.05 35.47 5.89
CA LEU A 917 17.38 35.95 5.51
C LEU A 917 17.63 35.69 4.03
N ARG A 918 18.00 36.74 3.30
CA ARG A 918 18.34 36.70 1.88
C ARG A 918 19.72 37.29 1.63
N TYR A 919 20.51 36.59 0.84
CA TYR A 919 21.82 37.08 0.42
C TYR A 919 21.68 37.86 -0.89
N ALA A 920 22.35 39.01 -1.00
CA ALA A 920 22.54 39.71 -2.27
C ALA A 920 23.97 40.27 -2.37
N ASN A 921 24.63 39.99 -3.49
CA ASN A 921 25.99 40.46 -3.74
C ASN A 921 25.99 42.00 -3.88
N LEU A 922 26.84 42.68 -3.12
CA LEU A 922 26.95 44.15 -3.10
C LEU A 922 27.72 44.74 -4.31
N ASP A 923 27.90 43.97 -5.37
CA ASP A 923 28.44 44.45 -6.64
C ASP A 923 27.59 45.62 -7.18
N PRO A 924 28.17 46.76 -7.57
CA PRO A 924 27.44 47.89 -8.15
C PRO A 924 26.59 47.55 -9.38
N SER A 925 26.87 46.43 -10.05
CA SER A 925 26.10 45.92 -11.19
C SER A 925 24.87 45.10 -10.78
N ASN A 926 24.71 44.76 -9.49
CA ASN A 926 23.57 43.99 -9.00
C ASN A 926 22.27 44.82 -9.09
N LYS A 927 21.32 44.35 -9.91
CA LYS A 927 20.04 45.01 -10.17
C LYS A 927 18.94 44.65 -9.14
N GLU A 928 19.19 43.68 -8.28
CA GLU A 928 18.23 43.24 -7.25
C GLU A 928 18.19 44.20 -6.05
N ILE A 929 19.32 44.86 -5.76
CA ILE A 929 19.44 45.81 -4.66
C ILE A 929 18.83 47.16 -5.08
N LYS A 930 17.84 47.60 -4.33
CA LYS A 930 17.10 48.85 -4.52
C LYS A 930 17.43 49.84 -3.42
N ILE A 931 17.21 51.13 -3.71
CA ILE A 931 17.45 52.24 -2.78
C ILE A 931 16.14 52.97 -2.51
N ASP A 932 15.68 52.97 -1.26
CA ASP A 932 14.56 53.79 -0.80
C ASP A 932 15.05 55.20 -0.52
N LYS A 933 14.43 56.20 -1.14
CA LYS A 933 14.77 57.62 -1.01
C LYS A 933 13.68 58.43 -0.29
N THR A 934 12.59 57.79 0.13
CA THR A 934 11.42 58.46 0.72
C THR A 934 11.75 59.16 2.05
N SER A 935 12.71 58.66 2.82
CA SER A 935 13.18 59.27 4.08
C SER A 935 14.21 60.40 3.91
N GLY A 936 14.59 60.79 2.69
CA GLY A 936 15.68 61.75 2.43
C GLY A 936 17.10 61.20 2.64
N ILE A 937 17.23 60.07 3.34
CA ILE A 937 18.44 59.25 3.47
C ILE A 937 18.19 57.94 2.71
N GLY A 938 19.14 57.55 1.85
CA GLY A 938 19.05 56.33 1.04
C GLY A 938 19.18 55.05 1.87
N LYS A 939 18.18 54.16 1.84
CA LYS A 939 18.22 52.85 2.51
C LYS A 939 18.19 51.71 1.49
N LEU A 940 19.10 50.74 1.63
CA LEU A 940 19.16 49.54 0.79
C LEU A 940 18.11 48.50 1.17
N TYR A 941 17.42 47.95 0.18
CA TYR A 941 16.53 46.82 0.34
C TYR A 941 16.54 45.92 -0.90
N VAL A 942 16.11 44.68 -0.73
CA VAL A 942 15.75 43.77 -1.83
C VAL A 942 14.27 43.44 -1.73
N GLU A 943 13.67 42.98 -2.82
CA GLU A 943 12.26 42.62 -2.87
C GLU A 943 12.09 41.10 -2.95
N ARG A 944 11.09 40.57 -2.24
CA ARG A 944 10.65 39.17 -2.43
C ARG A 944 10.17 38.97 -3.86
N GLU A 945 10.34 37.75 -4.38
CA GLU A 945 9.71 37.37 -5.64
C GLU A 945 8.19 37.31 -5.50
N ASN A 946 7.72 36.66 -4.42
CA ASN A 946 6.32 36.51 -4.08
C ASN A 946 5.87 37.54 -3.04
N SER A 947 4.73 38.17 -3.25
CA SER A 947 4.09 39.06 -2.26
C SER A 947 3.59 38.25 -1.06
N ILE A 948 3.74 38.78 0.17
CA ILE A 948 3.12 38.17 1.35
C ILE A 948 1.62 38.50 1.37
N GLN A 949 0.80 37.49 1.65
CA GLN A 949 -0.62 37.58 1.90
C GLN A 949 -0.89 37.77 3.40
N ILE A 950 -1.86 38.64 3.70
CA ILE A 950 -2.30 38.91 5.06
C ILE A 950 -3.42 37.93 5.39
N ASP A 951 -3.34 37.30 6.56
CA ASP A 951 -4.39 36.44 7.11
C ASP A 951 -5.30 37.21 8.08
N GLU A 952 -4.70 38.00 8.97
CA GLU A 952 -5.44 38.75 10.00
C GLU A 952 -4.80 40.13 10.24
N VAL A 953 -5.62 41.19 10.33
CA VAL A 953 -5.19 42.53 10.76
C VAL A 953 -5.70 42.81 12.17
N ILE A 954 -4.77 42.96 13.11
CA ILE A 954 -5.08 43.31 14.50
C ILE A 954 -4.80 44.80 14.71
N PHE A 955 -5.84 45.58 14.98
CA PHE A 955 -5.71 47.01 15.28
C PHE A 955 -5.28 47.21 16.73
N GLY A 956 -4.32 48.11 16.95
CA GLY A 956 -3.86 48.45 18.28
C GLY A 956 -4.97 49.03 19.18
N PRO A 957 -4.87 48.89 20.51
CA PRO A 957 -5.88 49.42 21.44
C PRO A 957 -6.20 50.92 21.24
N LYS A 958 -5.18 51.72 20.88
CA LYS A 958 -5.29 53.17 20.62
C LYS A 958 -5.47 53.51 19.14
N PHE A 959 -5.64 52.52 18.24
CA PHE A 959 -5.84 52.77 16.82
C PHE A 959 -7.14 53.58 16.57
N PRO A 960 -7.07 54.71 15.85
CA PRO A 960 -8.24 55.57 15.62
C PRO A 960 -9.15 54.99 14.53
N ASN A 961 -10.46 54.93 14.82
CA ASN A 961 -11.54 54.61 13.87
C ASN A 961 -11.24 53.44 12.91
N PRO A 962 -10.93 52.22 13.42
CA PRO A 962 -10.65 51.05 12.56
C PRO A 962 -11.79 50.75 11.57
N GLU A 963 -13.03 51.11 11.90
CA GLU A 963 -14.21 50.98 11.04
C GLU A 963 -14.08 51.70 9.69
N TYR A 964 -13.21 52.71 9.55
CA TYR A 964 -12.95 53.37 8.28
C TYR A 964 -11.98 52.60 7.36
N VAL A 965 -11.20 51.68 7.93
CA VAL A 965 -10.21 50.88 7.20
C VAL A 965 -10.76 49.49 6.84
N THR A 966 -11.61 48.92 7.71
CA THR A 966 -12.14 47.56 7.53
C THR A 966 -12.89 47.29 6.21
N PRO A 967 -13.67 48.22 5.61
CA PRO A 967 -14.33 47.96 4.33
C PRO A 967 -13.32 47.82 3.17
N LEU A 968 -12.20 48.54 3.24
CA LEU A 968 -11.16 48.48 2.23
C LEU A 968 -10.40 47.17 2.29
N LEU A 969 -10.11 46.65 3.49
CA LEU A 969 -9.51 45.33 3.68
C LEU A 969 -10.37 44.22 3.06
N LYS A 970 -11.70 44.24 3.29
CA LYS A 970 -12.63 43.27 2.69
C LYS A 970 -12.75 43.33 1.18
N LEU A 971 -12.50 44.52 0.60
CA LEU A 971 -12.50 44.70 -0.84
C LEU A 971 -11.25 44.10 -1.48
N LEU A 972 -10.12 44.17 -0.78
CA LEU A 972 -8.82 43.65 -1.24
C LEU A 972 -8.71 42.12 -1.10
N ASP A 973 -9.25 41.55 -0.03
CA ASP A 973 -9.38 40.10 0.14
C ASP A 973 -10.50 39.83 1.16
N LYS A 974 -11.49 39.02 0.75
CA LYS A 974 -12.65 38.68 1.59
C LYS A 974 -12.28 37.75 2.75
N GLU A 975 -11.17 37.03 2.63
CA GLU A 975 -10.68 36.07 3.61
C GLU A 975 -9.83 36.73 4.71
N ILE A 976 -9.45 38.02 4.57
CA ILE A 976 -8.71 38.73 5.62
C ILE A 976 -9.61 38.90 6.86
N ASN A 977 -9.17 38.30 7.96
CA ASN A 977 -9.75 38.52 9.27
C ASN A 977 -9.28 39.86 9.85
N TYR A 978 -10.08 40.48 10.72
CA TYR A 978 -9.62 41.66 11.43
C TYR A 978 -10.30 41.81 12.78
N LYS A 979 -9.54 42.34 13.75
CA LYS A 979 -10.05 42.62 15.10
C LYS A 979 -9.33 43.82 15.71
N LYS A 980 -9.91 44.39 16.76
CA LYS A 980 -9.22 45.36 17.62
C LYS A 980 -8.70 44.63 18.85
N SER A 981 -7.44 44.86 19.21
CA SER A 981 -6.84 44.32 20.42
C SER A 981 -7.63 44.77 21.66
N THR A 982 -7.86 43.83 22.56
CA THR A 982 -8.56 44.06 23.84
C THR A 982 -7.60 44.26 25.01
N ILE A 983 -6.28 44.29 24.74
CA ILE A 983 -5.26 44.49 25.76
C ILE A 983 -5.43 45.85 26.42
N LYS A 984 -5.44 45.85 27.75
CA LYS A 984 -5.50 47.07 28.56
C LYS A 984 -4.14 47.78 28.50
N PHE A 985 -4.01 48.68 27.53
CA PHE A 985 -2.86 49.58 27.42
C PHE A 985 -3.13 50.86 28.24
N ARG A 986 -2.32 51.13 29.26
CA ARG A 986 -2.47 52.31 30.12
C ARG A 986 -1.77 53.54 29.55
#